data_AF-I6TE74-F1
#
_entry.id   AF-I6TE74-F1
#
_cell.length_a   1.000
_cell.length_b   1.000
_cell.length_c   1.000
_cell.angle_alpha   90.00
_cell.angle_beta   90.00
_cell.angle_gamma   90.00
#
_symmetry.space_group_name_H-M   'P 1'
#
loop_
_entity.id
_entity.type
_entity.pdbx_description
1 polymer ?
#
loop_
_entity_poly.entity_id
_entity_poly.type
_entity_poly.pdbx_seq_one_letter_code
_entity_poly.pdbx_strand_id
1 'polypeptide(L)'
;KLYNSADGRFPEGSLRDYANPVCLVKLLQLGMVKDDLSWEDLIERAESVLALNESDHTMACHRSSITLSLIDEKLKMRDPAANQYLSKLQNIKFLPFLTKPAGFSLPWHGNNFPQSTMFSAKELFTTDHQDTVCLMKPILNENSPSFKGCGPVSLAVKDFLGLIKKPSVALVISQLKELSKSFDGVTLYQENITNACYKYLHEELLQSNAANKEIMEELKTFCSILVENTYVEPSKVAFHLNFDATPYLYQLPNKYRNSCRELFENVGVQPSFPIETFAAVLQLIKNECGRKPLTEENFQLSRRIISEGIWSLTRDKSQEFCQSNYGEILLPDSNFTLQPSKSLCYNDCPWIKVRDTAVKYCHSDIPREVAVKLGTVPKRHKALERYASNICFTTLGSEFGQKERLTSRIKSILNAYPSEKEMLKELLQNADDAKATEIYFVFDPRTHATDRIFDDKWMPMQGPSLCVYNNQPFTEDDIRGIQNLGRGTKEANPGKTGQYGIGFNSVYHITDCPSFISNNDILCIFDPHARYAPGATSASPGRMFRDLDSDFRSQFSDVLNLYLGNHFKLERSTMFRFPIRTVEMAKISEISSAPASDRMVQNFLDKIRTDGAELLMFLNHMEKISICEIENGTGELKTLYSVTAKITDGDRLKRKQFHASVVDSVSKKKQLAQIPVQQITYIMDIEDTDGNSTTWMICNRSGFSDMEKVSKSVISAHKNEDITLFPRGGVAACTS
;
A
#
# COMPACT_ATOMS: atom_id res chain seq x y z
N LYS A 1 13.18 57.07 54.60
CA LYS A 1 12.34 57.52 55.73
C LYS A 1 10.92 57.75 55.22
N LEU A 2 9.90 57.48 56.04
CA LEU A 2 8.49 57.73 55.67
C LEU A 2 8.19 59.23 55.52
N TYR A 3 8.74 60.04 56.44
CA TYR A 3 8.70 61.50 56.40
C TYR A 3 10.11 62.09 56.40
N ASN A 4 10.29 63.17 55.66
CA ASN A 4 11.47 64.03 55.62
C ASN A 4 11.29 65.18 56.63
N SER A 5 12.39 65.81 57.05
CA SER A 5 12.33 66.95 57.97
C SER A 5 11.47 68.10 57.43
N ALA A 6 11.50 68.34 56.12
CA ALA A 6 10.69 69.34 55.44
C ALA A 6 9.17 69.04 55.45
N ASP A 7 8.75 67.82 55.79
CA ASP A 7 7.32 67.49 55.91
C ASP A 7 6.68 68.08 57.18
N GLY A 8 7.48 68.60 58.14
CA GLY A 8 6.98 69.25 59.34
C GLY A 8 6.16 68.35 60.28
N ARG A 9 6.28 67.02 60.15
CA ARG A 9 5.49 66.04 60.91
C ARG A 9 6.07 65.68 62.27
N PHE A 10 7.30 66.09 62.56
CA PHE A 10 8.00 65.83 63.83
C PHE A 10 8.30 67.14 64.55
N PRO A 11 8.33 67.15 65.89
CA PRO A 11 8.67 68.36 66.64
C PRO A 11 10.15 68.69 66.45
N GLU A 12 10.45 69.92 66.07
CA GLU A 12 11.82 70.42 65.87
C GLU A 12 12.42 70.91 67.21
N GLY A 13 13.72 70.65 67.44
CA GLY A 13 14.44 71.18 68.59
C GLY A 13 15.44 70.21 69.23
N SER A 14 15.98 70.60 70.38
CA SER A 14 16.94 69.79 71.15
C SER A 14 16.27 69.03 72.30
N LEU A 15 17.02 68.19 73.02
CA LEU A 15 16.58 67.57 74.28
C LEU A 15 16.17 68.60 75.37
N ARG A 16 16.48 69.89 75.16
CA ARG A 16 16.10 70.99 76.04
C ARG A 16 14.76 71.66 75.65
N ASP A 17 14.20 71.32 74.48
CA ASP A 17 13.02 71.98 73.89
C ASP A 17 11.89 70.97 73.58
N TYR A 18 11.30 70.99 72.37
CA TYR A 18 10.18 70.12 71.97
C TYR A 18 10.55 68.64 71.77
N ALA A 19 11.83 68.30 71.65
CA ALA A 19 12.31 66.91 71.64
C ALA A 19 12.57 66.34 73.04
N ASN A 20 12.27 67.10 74.11
CA ASN A 20 12.32 66.61 75.48
C ASN A 20 11.22 65.54 75.71
N PRO A 21 11.52 64.38 76.32
CA PRO A 21 10.53 63.33 76.58
C PRO A 21 9.26 63.81 77.32
N VAL A 22 9.38 64.76 78.25
CA VAL A 22 8.25 65.35 78.97
C VAL A 22 7.39 66.23 78.06
N CYS A 23 8.03 67.01 77.17
CA CYS A 23 7.35 67.81 76.16
C CYS A 23 6.62 66.93 75.14
N LEU A 24 7.26 65.84 74.69
CA LEU A 24 6.64 64.87 73.78
C LEU A 24 5.37 64.29 74.40
N VAL A 25 5.38 63.88 75.67
CA VAL A 25 4.16 63.40 76.35
C VAL A 25 3.04 64.45 76.36
N LYS A 26 3.37 65.73 76.59
CA LYS A 26 2.37 66.82 76.52
C LYS A 26 1.86 67.07 75.11
N LEU A 27 2.71 66.96 74.09
CA LEU A 27 2.29 67.10 72.68
C LEU A 27 1.31 65.98 72.28
N LEU A 28 1.51 64.76 72.78
CA LEU A 28 0.54 63.67 72.61
C LEU A 28 -0.81 64.00 73.25
N GLN A 29 -0.81 64.55 74.47
CA GLN A 29 -2.03 65.00 75.14
C GLN A 29 -2.76 66.12 74.38
N LEU A 30 -2.02 66.92 73.62
CA LEU A 30 -2.55 67.98 72.76
C LEU A 30 -2.99 67.46 71.37
N GLY A 31 -2.92 66.15 71.13
CA GLY A 31 -3.42 65.52 69.90
C GLY A 31 -2.36 65.19 68.86
N MET A 32 -1.07 65.25 69.19
CA MET A 32 -0.01 64.77 68.30
C MET A 32 -0.10 63.25 68.16
N VAL A 33 -0.14 62.77 66.92
CA VAL A 33 -0.28 61.35 66.58
C VAL A 33 1.00 60.58 66.96
N LYS A 34 0.84 59.36 67.47
CA LYS A 34 1.95 58.48 67.85
C LYS A 34 1.63 57.04 67.54
N ASP A 35 2.63 56.34 67.02
CA ASP A 35 2.67 54.90 66.79
C ASP A 35 1.63 54.34 65.77
N ASP A 36 0.60 55.09 65.39
CA ASP A 36 -0.41 54.67 64.39
C ASP A 36 -0.78 55.79 63.41
N LEU A 37 -0.65 55.54 62.11
CA LEU A 37 -0.99 56.49 61.04
C LEU A 37 -2.40 56.27 60.53
N SER A 38 -3.11 57.34 60.14
CA SER A 38 -4.42 57.20 59.48
C SER A 38 -4.27 56.59 58.07
N TRP A 39 -5.35 56.02 57.53
CA TRP A 39 -5.34 55.53 56.14
C TRP A 39 -5.16 56.68 55.14
N GLU A 40 -5.67 57.87 55.45
CA GLU A 40 -5.41 59.09 54.68
C GLU A 40 -3.93 59.44 54.65
N ASP A 41 -3.25 59.40 55.80
CA ASP A 41 -1.80 59.65 55.86
C ASP A 41 -1.03 58.58 55.08
N LEU A 42 -1.43 57.30 55.15
CA LEU A 42 -0.80 56.23 54.37
C LEU A 42 -0.98 56.40 52.85
N ILE A 43 -2.18 56.80 52.41
CA ILE A 43 -2.46 57.12 51.01
C ILE A 43 -1.62 58.29 50.54
N GLU A 44 -1.62 59.38 51.30
CA GLU A 44 -0.86 60.58 50.96
C GLU A 44 0.65 60.25 50.89
N ARG A 45 1.15 59.42 51.81
CA ARG A 45 2.53 58.92 51.74
C ARG A 45 2.78 58.01 50.54
N ALA A 46 1.83 57.16 50.14
CA ALA A 46 1.94 56.38 48.91
C ALA A 46 1.96 57.27 47.65
N GLU A 47 1.13 58.31 47.60
CA GLU A 47 1.09 59.30 46.51
C GLU A 47 2.41 60.08 46.42
N SER A 48 2.99 60.44 47.57
CA SER A 48 4.27 61.14 47.64
C SER A 48 5.46 60.36 47.06
N VAL A 49 5.35 59.04 46.91
CA VAL A 49 6.41 58.19 46.35
C VAL A 49 6.74 58.61 44.93
N LEU A 50 5.72 58.96 44.13
CA LEU A 50 5.92 59.32 42.73
C LEU A 50 6.71 60.63 42.59
N ALA A 51 6.40 61.63 43.41
CA ALA A 51 7.16 62.89 43.46
C ALA A 51 8.58 62.68 44.01
N LEU A 52 8.74 61.86 45.05
CA LEU A 52 10.06 61.54 45.61
C LEU A 52 10.96 60.85 44.57
N ASN A 53 10.37 59.98 43.77
CA ASN A 53 11.05 59.19 42.75
C ASN A 53 11.69 60.01 41.62
N GLU A 54 11.20 61.24 41.38
CA GLU A 54 11.84 62.18 40.43
C GLU A 54 13.22 62.65 40.91
N SER A 55 13.43 62.66 42.23
CA SER A 55 14.67 63.13 42.87
C SER A 55 15.57 62.00 43.37
N ASP A 56 14.99 60.94 43.94
CA ASP A 56 15.72 59.81 44.52
C ASP A 56 14.87 58.53 44.48
N HIS A 57 15.16 57.68 43.49
CA HIS A 57 14.48 56.39 43.31
C HIS A 57 14.72 55.41 44.47
N THR A 58 15.88 55.46 45.11
CA THR A 58 16.22 54.56 46.23
C THR A 58 15.37 54.91 47.45
N MET A 59 15.23 56.21 47.73
CA MET A 59 14.34 56.69 48.78
C MET A 59 12.87 56.44 48.47
N ALA A 60 12.46 56.53 47.20
CA ALA A 60 11.11 56.16 46.76
C ALA A 60 10.83 54.68 47.03
N CYS A 61 11.68 53.76 46.57
CA CYS A 61 11.57 52.32 46.85
C CYS A 61 11.51 52.01 48.35
N HIS A 62 12.36 52.68 49.12
CA HIS A 62 12.39 52.52 50.57
C HIS A 62 11.12 53.06 51.26
N ARG A 63 10.56 54.19 50.78
CA ARG A 63 9.26 54.68 51.27
C ARG A 63 8.15 53.70 50.94
N SER A 64 8.10 53.15 49.72
CA SER A 64 7.15 52.11 49.34
C SER A 64 7.23 50.90 50.27
N SER A 65 8.44 50.45 50.60
CA SER A 65 8.66 49.35 51.53
C SER A 65 8.06 49.63 52.92
N ILE A 66 8.32 50.82 53.47
CA ILE A 66 7.74 51.22 54.77
C ILE A 66 6.22 51.32 54.69
N THR A 67 5.67 51.92 53.64
CA THR A 67 4.22 52.02 53.43
C THR A 67 3.58 50.64 53.37
N LEU A 68 4.15 49.68 52.63
CA LEU A 68 3.67 48.30 52.57
C LEU A 68 3.72 47.61 53.94
N SER A 69 4.78 47.83 54.71
CA SER A 69 4.90 47.28 56.08
C SER A 69 3.83 47.85 57.02
N LEU A 70 3.48 49.13 56.90
CA LEU A 70 2.44 49.75 57.72
C LEU A 70 1.04 49.29 57.32
N ILE A 71 0.81 49.08 56.02
CA ILE A 71 -0.42 48.44 55.52
C ILE A 71 -0.53 47.02 56.11
N ASP A 72 0.56 46.25 56.12
CA ASP A 72 0.57 44.90 56.71
C ASP A 72 0.16 44.91 58.20
N GLU A 73 0.71 45.83 58.99
CA GLU A 73 0.34 45.99 60.41
C GLU A 73 -1.14 46.38 60.58
N LYS A 74 -1.64 47.31 59.77
CA LYS A 74 -3.07 47.70 59.78
C LYS A 74 -3.99 46.54 59.42
N LEU A 75 -3.61 45.69 58.47
CA LEU A 75 -4.36 44.51 58.08
C LEU A 75 -4.35 43.43 59.19
N LYS A 76 -3.23 43.25 59.90
CA LYS A 76 -3.14 42.35 61.07
C LYS A 76 -4.10 42.76 62.18
N MET A 77 -4.28 44.07 62.37
CA MET A 77 -5.21 44.64 63.35
C MET A 77 -6.69 44.57 62.91
N ARG A 78 -6.99 44.05 61.71
CA ARG A 78 -8.34 43.91 61.14
C ARG A 78 -9.15 45.21 61.12
N ASP A 79 -8.50 46.30 60.74
CA ASP A 79 -9.15 47.62 60.64
C ASP A 79 -10.31 47.59 59.61
N PRO A 80 -11.57 47.85 60.02
CA PRO A 80 -12.72 47.78 59.13
C PRO A 80 -12.71 48.86 58.04
N ALA A 81 -11.92 49.93 58.20
CA ALA A 81 -11.82 51.02 57.24
C ALA A 81 -10.97 50.67 56.00
N ALA A 82 -10.16 49.60 56.05
CA ALA A 82 -9.23 49.23 54.98
C ALA A 82 -9.89 49.13 53.59
N ASN A 83 -11.10 48.57 53.52
CA ASN A 83 -11.84 48.39 52.26
C ASN A 83 -12.27 49.71 51.60
N GLN A 84 -12.41 50.80 52.37
CA GLN A 84 -12.79 52.12 51.83
C GLN A 84 -11.64 52.74 51.01
N TYR A 85 -10.40 52.41 51.35
CA TYR A 85 -9.19 52.98 50.76
C TYR A 85 -8.52 52.07 49.72
N LEU A 86 -8.98 50.83 49.62
CA LEU A 86 -8.50 49.80 48.71
C LEU A 86 -8.36 50.32 47.26
N SER A 87 -9.44 50.86 46.69
CA SER A 87 -9.43 51.34 45.30
C SER A 87 -8.39 52.43 45.07
N LYS A 88 -8.14 53.31 46.04
CA LYS A 88 -7.11 54.34 45.93
C LYS A 88 -5.73 53.70 45.91
N LEU A 89 -5.40 52.87 46.91
CA LEU A 89 -4.09 52.21 47.03
C LEU A 89 -3.75 51.34 45.81
N GLN A 90 -4.73 50.66 45.21
CA GLN A 90 -4.51 49.84 44.01
C GLN A 90 -4.12 50.66 42.77
N ASN A 91 -4.52 51.93 42.69
CA ASN A 91 -4.27 52.80 41.53
C ASN A 91 -3.04 53.70 41.71
N ILE A 92 -2.54 53.89 42.94
CA ILE A 92 -1.37 54.73 43.19
C ILE A 92 -0.12 54.06 42.62
N LYS A 93 0.72 54.84 41.93
CA LYS A 93 1.96 54.37 41.32
C LYS A 93 3.13 54.48 42.30
N PHE A 94 3.21 53.52 43.22
CA PHE A 94 4.23 53.49 44.26
C PHE A 94 5.02 52.18 44.32
N LEU A 95 4.88 51.26 43.36
CA LEU A 95 5.57 49.98 43.38
C LEU A 95 6.69 49.91 42.32
N PRO A 96 7.90 49.44 42.68
CA PRO A 96 8.98 49.25 41.73
C PRO A 96 8.83 47.94 40.94
N PHE A 97 9.46 47.87 39.77
CA PHE A 97 9.41 46.70 38.89
C PHE A 97 10.80 46.07 38.67
N LEU A 98 10.83 44.79 38.29
CA LEU A 98 12.06 44.06 38.00
C LEU A 98 12.60 44.48 36.63
N THR A 99 13.87 44.87 36.61
CA THR A 99 14.63 45.06 35.37
C THR A 99 15.12 43.72 34.85
N LYS A 100 15.50 43.66 33.57
CA LYS A 100 15.98 42.43 32.93
C LYS A 100 17.10 41.76 33.75
N PRO A 101 16.95 40.50 34.16
CA PRO A 101 17.99 39.79 34.91
C PRO A 101 19.31 39.72 34.14
N ALA A 102 20.43 39.72 34.87
CA ALA A 102 21.76 39.58 34.27
C ALA A 102 21.87 38.21 33.56
N GLY A 103 22.39 38.21 32.33
CA GLY A 103 22.53 37.00 31.51
C GLY A 103 21.25 36.53 30.83
N PHE A 104 20.11 37.21 31.03
CA PHE A 104 18.87 36.88 30.32
C PHE A 104 18.99 37.24 28.83
N SER A 105 18.76 36.28 27.95
CA SER A 105 18.93 36.45 26.49
C SER A 105 17.75 37.15 25.84
N LEU A 106 16.54 36.94 26.35
CA LEU A 106 15.29 37.36 25.69
C LEU A 106 14.94 38.83 25.95
N PRO A 107 14.01 39.41 25.17
CA PRO A 107 13.38 40.68 25.51
C PRO A 107 12.80 40.62 26.94
N TRP A 108 12.65 41.78 27.59
CA TRP A 108 12.07 41.86 28.93
C TRP A 108 11.22 43.12 29.00
N HIS A 109 9.93 42.99 29.29
CA HIS A 109 9.00 44.10 29.18
C HIS A 109 9.38 45.30 30.06
N GLY A 110 9.95 45.04 31.23
CA GLY A 110 10.43 46.08 32.13
C GLY A 110 11.47 47.01 31.49
N ASN A 111 12.26 46.55 30.52
CA ASN A 111 13.29 47.38 29.88
C ASN A 111 12.70 48.44 28.94
N ASN A 112 11.40 48.39 28.64
CA ASN A 112 10.71 49.43 27.89
C ASN A 112 10.49 50.71 28.73
N PHE A 113 10.79 50.65 30.03
CA PHE A 113 10.61 51.75 30.97
C PHE A 113 11.95 52.16 31.59
N PRO A 114 12.14 53.46 31.90
CA PRO A 114 13.24 53.90 32.75
C PRO A 114 13.31 53.10 34.06
N GLN A 115 14.51 52.80 34.54
CA GLN A 115 14.69 52.01 35.78
C GLN A 115 14.02 52.65 37.01
N SER A 116 13.82 53.97 36.98
CA SER A 116 13.14 54.69 38.04
C SER A 116 11.62 54.64 37.96
N THR A 117 11.00 54.08 36.92
CA THR A 117 9.52 54.11 36.80
C THR A 117 8.82 53.34 37.91
N MET A 118 7.76 53.94 38.47
CA MET A 118 6.90 53.32 39.48
C MET A 118 5.54 52.96 38.88
N PHE A 119 4.98 51.84 39.33
CA PHE A 119 3.74 51.27 38.83
C PHE A 119 2.70 51.13 39.93
N SER A 120 1.44 51.02 39.51
CA SER A 120 0.34 50.65 40.39
C SER A 120 0.24 49.12 40.53
N ALA A 121 -0.42 48.66 41.58
CA ALA A 121 -0.64 47.22 41.80
C ALA A 121 -1.43 46.57 40.64
N LYS A 122 -2.31 47.32 39.97
CA LYS A 122 -3.07 46.84 38.81
C LYS A 122 -2.20 46.57 37.58
N GLU A 123 -1.07 47.26 37.44
CA GLU A 123 -0.18 47.16 36.28
C GLU A 123 0.86 46.02 36.41
N LEU A 124 1.14 45.57 37.64
CA LEU A 124 2.19 44.60 37.94
C LEU A 124 1.67 43.16 38.11
N PHE A 125 2.55 42.19 37.86
CA PHE A 125 2.39 40.80 38.30
C PHE A 125 3.47 40.43 39.33
N THR A 126 3.21 39.41 40.14
CA THR A 126 4.22 38.87 41.05
C THR A 126 5.21 37.96 40.30
N THR A 127 6.31 37.61 40.96
CA THR A 127 7.31 36.68 40.42
C THR A 127 6.76 35.29 40.12
N ASP A 128 5.62 34.90 40.71
CA ASP A 128 4.97 33.61 40.50
C ASP A 128 4.49 33.42 39.04
N HIS A 129 4.19 34.53 38.36
CA HIS A 129 3.78 34.55 36.95
C HIS A 129 4.85 35.12 36.02
N GLN A 130 6.09 35.27 36.50
CA GLN A 130 7.20 35.84 35.71
C GLN A 130 7.34 35.11 34.36
N ASP A 131 7.42 33.79 34.39
CA ASP A 131 7.67 32.98 33.20
C ASP A 131 6.44 32.88 32.28
N THR A 132 5.29 33.46 32.64
CA THR A 132 4.09 33.52 31.79
C THR A 132 3.77 34.93 31.28
N VAL A 133 4.38 36.00 31.85
CA VAL A 133 4.12 37.38 31.41
C VAL A 133 5.34 38.31 31.26
N CYS A 134 6.57 37.89 31.56
CA CYS A 134 7.77 38.74 31.54
C CYS A 134 8.07 39.48 30.22
N LEU A 135 7.60 39.00 29.07
CA LEU A 135 7.72 39.69 27.78
C LEU A 135 6.65 40.76 27.57
N MET A 136 5.52 40.64 28.28
CA MET A 136 4.30 41.39 28.02
C MET A 136 3.93 42.38 29.13
N LYS A 137 4.35 42.14 30.38
CA LYS A 137 3.98 42.93 31.56
C LYS A 137 5.14 43.11 32.53
N PRO A 138 5.17 44.23 33.29
CA PRO A 138 6.16 44.45 34.33
C PRO A 138 5.90 43.53 35.54
N ILE A 139 6.99 43.03 36.14
CA ILE A 139 6.95 42.15 37.33
C ILE A 139 7.36 42.97 38.55
N LEU A 140 6.69 42.80 39.69
CA LEU A 140 7.01 43.47 40.94
C LEU A 140 8.43 43.15 41.42
N ASN A 141 9.19 44.15 41.86
CA ASN A 141 10.52 43.96 42.43
C ASN A 141 10.50 43.89 43.96
N GLU A 142 10.48 42.67 44.47
CA GLU A 142 10.56 42.38 45.92
C GLU A 142 12.02 42.21 46.43
N ASN A 143 13.01 42.16 45.54
CA ASN A 143 14.39 41.88 45.92
C ASN A 143 15.05 43.07 46.63
N SER A 144 15.67 42.82 47.80
CA SER A 144 16.41 43.83 48.56
C SER A 144 17.84 43.39 48.88
N PRO A 145 18.81 43.78 48.04
CA PRO A 145 20.21 43.83 48.47
C PRO A 145 20.71 45.26 48.73
N SER A 146 20.02 46.29 48.20
CA SER A 146 20.48 47.70 48.28
C SER A 146 19.37 48.76 48.05
N PHE A 147 18.11 48.44 48.36
CA PHE A 147 16.91 49.31 48.18
C PHE A 147 16.56 49.73 46.74
N LYS A 148 16.77 48.85 45.75
CA LYS A 148 16.23 48.99 44.37
C LYS A 148 14.85 48.35 44.16
N GLY A 149 14.24 47.83 45.22
CA GLY A 149 12.92 47.17 45.22
C GLY A 149 12.13 47.52 46.48
N CYS A 150 10.90 47.02 46.61
CA CYS A 150 10.02 47.34 47.76
C CYS A 150 10.21 46.41 48.97
N GLY A 151 11.13 45.46 48.89
CA GLY A 151 11.29 44.41 49.90
C GLY A 151 10.19 43.35 49.84
N PRO A 152 10.27 42.32 50.71
CA PRO A 152 9.29 41.23 50.72
C PRO A 152 7.91 41.75 51.08
N VAL A 153 6.90 41.34 50.31
CA VAL A 153 5.49 41.73 50.54
C VAL A 153 4.73 40.52 51.11
N SER A 154 4.00 40.72 52.20
CA SER A 154 3.21 39.64 52.82
C SER A 154 2.06 39.20 51.90
N LEU A 155 1.62 37.95 52.04
CA LEU A 155 0.49 37.43 51.25
C LEU A 155 -0.79 38.25 51.48
N ALA A 156 -1.04 38.71 52.71
CA ALA A 156 -2.19 39.55 53.04
C ALA A 156 -2.16 40.89 52.30
N VAL A 157 -0.98 41.53 52.20
CA VAL A 157 -0.83 42.78 51.44
C VAL A 157 -0.94 42.53 49.94
N LYS A 158 -0.38 41.42 49.42
CA LYS A 158 -0.53 41.05 48.00
C LYS A 158 -2.00 40.84 47.62
N ASP A 159 -2.76 40.14 48.47
CA ASP A 159 -4.19 39.92 48.28
C ASP A 159 -4.96 41.24 48.35
N PHE A 160 -4.72 42.03 49.40
CA PHE A 160 -5.34 43.34 49.59
C PHE A 160 -5.09 44.26 48.39
N LEU A 161 -3.84 44.39 47.90
CA LEU A 161 -3.54 45.25 46.74
C LEU A 161 -3.98 44.66 45.39
N GLY A 162 -4.55 43.45 45.35
CA GLY A 162 -4.94 42.79 44.10
C GLY A 162 -3.76 42.36 43.23
N LEU A 163 -2.60 42.09 43.85
CA LEU A 163 -1.42 41.55 43.19
C LEU A 163 -1.53 40.04 42.97
N ILE A 164 -2.33 39.34 43.77
CA ILE A 164 -2.67 37.93 43.57
C ILE A 164 -3.72 37.83 42.46
N LYS A 165 -3.25 37.91 41.21
CA LYS A 165 -4.11 37.78 40.03
C LYS A 165 -3.47 36.87 39.00
N LYS A 166 -4.28 36.01 38.41
CA LYS A 166 -3.88 35.17 37.29
C LYS A 166 -3.81 35.98 35.99
N PRO A 167 -2.84 35.71 35.10
CA PRO A 167 -2.82 36.31 33.77
C PRO A 167 -3.98 35.82 32.91
N SER A 168 -4.47 36.62 31.96
CA SER A 168 -5.48 36.12 31.02
C SER A 168 -4.86 35.13 30.02
N VAL A 169 -5.67 34.23 29.48
CA VAL A 169 -5.27 33.28 28.43
C VAL A 169 -4.66 34.02 27.23
N ALA A 170 -5.35 35.03 26.69
CA ALA A 170 -4.83 35.91 25.64
C ALA A 170 -3.44 36.50 25.93
N LEU A 171 -3.16 36.87 27.19
CA LEU A 171 -1.87 37.46 27.56
C LEU A 171 -0.74 36.42 27.47
N VAL A 172 -0.99 35.20 27.97
CA VAL A 172 0.01 34.11 27.94
C VAL A 172 0.23 33.61 26.51
N ILE A 173 -0.82 33.56 25.68
CA ILE A 173 -0.70 33.27 24.24
C ILE A 173 0.12 34.35 23.53
N SER A 174 -0.11 35.63 23.85
CA SER A 174 0.66 36.74 23.27
C SER A 174 2.15 36.64 23.64
N GLN A 175 2.47 36.24 24.87
CA GLN A 175 3.84 35.96 25.28
C GLN A 175 4.45 34.82 24.45
N LEU A 176 3.75 33.69 24.31
CA LEU A 176 4.24 32.55 23.53
C LEU A 176 4.44 32.92 22.05
N LYS A 177 3.55 33.74 21.49
CA LYS A 177 3.67 34.26 20.13
C LYS A 177 4.90 35.15 19.97
N GLU A 178 5.21 35.99 20.96
CA GLU A 178 6.44 36.80 20.94
C GLU A 178 7.70 35.94 21.06
N LEU A 179 7.69 34.90 21.91
CA LEU A 179 8.80 33.93 22.01
C LEU A 179 9.08 33.23 20.69
N SER A 180 8.02 32.82 19.98
CA SER A 180 8.13 32.08 18.71
C SER A 180 8.79 32.86 17.57
N LYS A 181 8.90 34.18 17.69
CA LYS A 181 9.56 35.06 16.70
C LYS A 181 11.07 35.13 16.86
N SER A 182 11.62 34.63 17.97
CA SER A 182 13.05 34.70 18.26
C SER A 182 13.76 33.46 17.73
N PHE A 183 14.53 33.62 16.63
CA PHE A 183 15.08 32.51 15.84
C PHE A 183 16.56 32.18 16.09
N ASP A 184 17.26 32.88 16.99
CA ASP A 184 18.70 32.68 17.25
C ASP A 184 18.98 31.50 18.21
N GLY A 185 18.43 30.33 17.90
CA GLY A 185 18.56 29.11 18.72
C GLY A 185 17.79 29.19 20.04
N VAL A 186 17.22 28.05 20.47
CA VAL A 186 16.41 28.01 21.69
C VAL A 186 17.32 27.98 22.91
N THR A 187 17.35 29.08 23.65
CA THR A 187 18.05 29.19 24.94
C THR A 187 17.28 28.46 26.05
N LEU A 188 17.97 28.08 27.13
CA LEU A 188 17.34 27.46 28.31
C LEU A 188 16.20 28.34 28.88
N TYR A 189 16.32 29.66 28.80
CA TYR A 189 15.25 30.59 29.18
C TYR A 189 14.01 30.45 28.28
N GLN A 190 14.18 30.36 26.96
CA GLN A 190 13.04 30.14 26.05
C GLN A 190 12.34 28.82 26.35
N GLU A 191 13.09 27.75 26.58
CA GLU A 191 12.53 26.45 26.92
C GLU A 191 11.72 26.52 28.23
N ASN A 192 12.28 27.13 29.29
CA ASN A 192 11.61 27.26 30.58
C ASN A 192 10.31 28.08 30.48
N ILE A 193 10.36 29.23 29.81
CA ILE A 193 9.20 30.11 29.62
C ILE A 193 8.14 29.41 28.76
N THR A 194 8.55 28.72 27.69
CA THR A 194 7.64 27.94 26.85
C THR A 194 6.95 26.83 27.65
N ASN A 195 7.70 26.12 28.49
CA ASN A 195 7.15 25.09 29.37
C ASN A 195 6.16 25.67 30.39
N ALA A 196 6.46 26.84 30.96
CA ALA A 196 5.57 27.53 31.88
C ALA A 196 4.27 27.97 31.18
N CYS A 197 4.37 28.53 29.97
CA CYS A 197 3.23 28.88 29.13
C CYS A 197 2.37 27.63 28.81
N TYR A 198 2.96 26.51 28.37
CA TYR A 198 2.19 25.30 28.09
C TYR A 198 1.49 24.72 29.31
N LYS A 199 2.17 24.68 30.46
CA LYS A 199 1.54 24.21 31.72
C LYS A 199 0.35 25.09 32.09
N TYR A 200 0.53 26.41 32.03
CA TYR A 200 -0.54 27.36 32.32
C TYR A 200 -1.74 27.19 31.38
N LEU A 201 -1.49 27.15 30.07
CA LEU A 201 -2.55 26.99 29.07
C LEU A 201 -3.25 25.63 29.20
N HIS A 202 -2.51 24.58 29.54
CA HIS A 202 -3.09 23.26 29.79
C HIS A 202 -4.01 23.26 31.03
N GLU A 203 -3.60 23.87 32.14
CA GLU A 203 -4.43 24.00 33.34
C GLU A 203 -5.71 24.81 33.10
N GLU A 204 -5.62 25.95 32.38
CA GLU A 204 -6.78 26.79 32.07
C GLU A 204 -7.71 26.13 31.05
N LEU A 205 -7.17 25.37 30.09
CA LEU A 205 -7.95 24.55 29.15
C LEU A 205 -8.82 23.53 29.88
N LEU A 206 -8.30 22.89 30.93
CA LEU A 206 -9.05 21.90 31.72
C LEU A 206 -10.13 22.54 32.61
N GLN A 207 -9.99 23.81 32.97
CA GLN A 207 -10.91 24.51 33.86
C GLN A 207 -12.10 25.15 33.14
N SER A 208 -11.94 25.59 31.88
CA SER A 208 -12.96 26.36 31.17
C SER A 208 -13.09 26.00 29.69
N ASN A 209 -14.31 25.68 29.27
CA ASN A 209 -14.64 25.44 27.85
C ASN A 209 -14.44 26.69 26.98
N ALA A 210 -14.61 27.89 27.52
CA ALA A 210 -14.37 29.14 26.79
C ALA A 210 -12.87 29.33 26.55
N ALA A 211 -12.05 29.11 27.58
CA ALA A 211 -10.59 29.13 27.46
C ALA A 211 -10.09 28.08 26.48
N ASN A 212 -10.62 26.86 26.51
CA ASN A 212 -10.28 25.81 25.56
C ASN A 212 -10.45 26.28 24.10
N LYS A 213 -11.62 26.86 23.77
CA LYS A 213 -11.88 27.39 22.42
C LYS A 213 -10.89 28.49 22.01
N GLU A 214 -10.62 29.44 22.90
CA GLU A 214 -9.66 30.52 22.65
C GLU A 214 -8.24 29.97 22.39
N ILE A 215 -7.78 29.04 23.23
CA ILE A 215 -6.46 28.41 23.13
C ILE A 215 -6.32 27.62 21.82
N MET A 216 -7.34 26.83 21.47
CA MET A 216 -7.34 26.01 20.26
C MET A 216 -7.25 26.85 18.99
N GLU A 217 -8.01 27.94 18.89
CA GLU A 217 -8.02 28.77 17.70
C GLU A 217 -6.73 29.58 17.57
N GLU A 218 -6.27 30.21 18.65
CA GLU A 218 -5.10 31.09 18.61
C GLU A 218 -3.79 30.34 18.40
N LEU A 219 -3.59 29.19 19.06
CA LEU A 219 -2.33 28.42 18.93
C LEU A 219 -2.14 27.81 17.54
N LYS A 220 -3.20 27.68 16.73
CA LYS A 220 -3.11 27.24 15.33
C LYS A 220 -2.63 28.34 14.38
N THR A 221 -2.68 29.61 14.81
CA THR A 221 -2.38 30.76 13.93
C THR A 221 -0.89 31.05 13.75
N PHE A 222 0.00 30.37 14.48
CA PHE A 222 1.44 30.58 14.43
C PHE A 222 2.21 29.30 14.77
N CYS A 223 3.53 29.32 14.60
CA CYS A 223 4.43 28.26 15.04
C CYS A 223 4.45 28.20 16.58
N SER A 224 3.52 27.46 17.16
CA SER A 224 3.27 27.46 18.60
C SER A 224 3.92 26.31 19.35
N ILE A 225 4.42 25.28 18.65
CA ILE A 225 4.99 24.07 19.26
C ILE A 225 6.51 24.10 19.17
N LEU A 226 7.17 24.06 20.31
CA LEU A 226 8.62 23.93 20.40
C LEU A 226 9.04 22.47 20.17
N VAL A 227 9.75 22.20 19.08
CA VAL A 227 10.37 20.90 18.81
C VAL A 227 11.86 21.10 18.63
N GLU A 228 12.64 20.41 19.47
CA GLU A 228 14.10 20.56 19.55
C GLU A 228 14.49 22.04 19.69
N ASN A 229 15.02 22.66 18.63
CA ASN A 229 15.50 24.03 18.62
C ASN A 229 14.67 24.97 17.73
N THR A 230 13.45 24.58 17.35
CA THR A 230 12.60 25.40 16.49
C THR A 230 11.13 25.37 16.92
N TYR A 231 10.42 26.45 16.63
CA TYR A 231 8.96 26.48 16.74
C TYR A 231 8.34 26.05 15.41
N VAL A 232 7.37 25.15 15.47
CA VAL A 232 6.67 24.59 14.31
C VAL A 232 5.17 24.69 14.47
N GLU A 233 4.48 24.67 13.34
CA GLU A 233 3.02 24.65 13.28
C GLU A 233 2.48 23.32 13.83
N PRO A 234 1.33 23.33 14.55
CA PRO A 234 0.71 22.11 15.05
C PRO A 234 0.44 21.03 13.99
N SER A 235 0.12 21.43 12.76
CA SER A 235 -0.14 20.54 11.63
C SER A 235 1.07 19.71 11.19
N LYS A 236 2.30 20.15 11.53
CA LYS A 236 3.56 19.46 11.21
C LYS A 236 4.04 18.55 12.35
N VAL A 237 3.30 18.45 13.45
CA VAL A 237 3.68 17.66 14.63
C VAL A 237 2.72 16.49 14.81
N ALA A 238 3.27 15.32 15.09
CA ALA A 238 2.50 14.15 15.52
C ALA A 238 2.99 13.62 16.87
N PHE A 239 2.09 12.97 17.62
CA PHE A 239 2.46 12.28 18.85
C PHE A 239 3.45 11.16 18.57
N HIS A 240 3.29 10.43 17.47
CA HIS A 240 4.14 9.31 17.10
C HIS A 240 4.63 9.43 15.66
N LEU A 241 5.95 9.40 15.49
CA LEU A 241 6.62 9.35 14.20
C LEU A 241 7.88 8.48 14.33
N ASN A 242 7.88 7.34 13.66
CA ASN A 242 8.89 6.28 13.89
C ASN A 242 10.28 6.60 13.34
N PHE A 243 10.42 7.69 12.59
CA PHE A 243 11.63 8.07 11.88
C PHE A 243 11.77 9.58 11.85
N ASP A 244 12.99 10.04 11.63
CA ASP A 244 13.25 11.47 11.45
C ASP A 244 12.83 11.93 10.03
N ALA A 245 11.90 12.89 10.01
CA ALA A 245 11.34 13.50 8.80
C ALA A 245 11.55 15.02 8.75
N THR A 246 12.52 15.53 9.51
CA THR A 246 12.89 16.95 9.50
C THR A 246 13.40 17.37 8.12
N PRO A 247 13.16 18.63 7.69
CA PRO A 247 12.46 19.71 8.39
C PRO A 247 10.94 19.76 8.14
N TYR A 248 10.35 18.75 7.49
CA TYR A 248 8.96 18.82 7.04
C TYR A 248 7.95 18.35 8.10
N LEU A 249 8.27 17.27 8.81
CA LEU A 249 7.41 16.66 9.84
C LEU A 249 8.22 16.36 11.10
N TYR A 250 7.56 16.48 12.25
CA TYR A 250 8.19 16.43 13.56
C TYR A 250 7.44 15.50 14.52
N GLN A 251 8.18 14.84 15.41
CA GLN A 251 7.59 14.17 16.56
C GLN A 251 7.49 15.14 17.74
N LEU A 252 6.36 15.12 18.45
CA LEU A 252 6.20 15.85 19.70
C LEU A 252 7.23 15.37 20.75
N PRO A 253 8.01 16.27 21.37
CA PRO A 253 8.96 15.89 22.42
C PRO A 253 8.29 15.12 23.57
N ASN A 254 8.95 14.04 24.03
CA ASN A 254 8.41 13.14 25.06
C ASN A 254 7.99 13.85 26.36
N LYS A 255 8.70 14.93 26.73
CA LYS A 255 8.39 15.74 27.91
C LYS A 255 6.96 16.30 27.87
N TYR A 256 6.50 16.73 26.69
CA TYR A 256 5.18 17.31 26.47
C TYR A 256 4.08 16.26 26.33
N ARG A 257 4.45 15.10 25.80
CA ARG A 257 3.55 13.96 25.58
C ARG A 257 2.85 13.50 26.86
N ASN A 258 3.52 13.64 28.00
CA ASN A 258 3.01 13.22 29.30
C ASN A 258 2.42 14.38 30.12
N SER A 259 2.93 15.61 29.95
CA SER A 259 2.57 16.73 30.82
C SER A 259 1.44 17.62 30.29
N CYS A 260 1.22 17.65 28.96
CA CYS A 260 0.30 18.59 28.30
C CYS A 260 -0.43 17.93 27.12
N ARG A 261 -0.77 16.64 27.23
CA ARG A 261 -1.30 15.85 26.11
C ARG A 261 -2.59 16.46 25.53
N GLU A 262 -3.55 16.77 26.40
CA GLU A 262 -4.86 17.30 26.04
C GLU A 262 -4.74 18.67 25.36
N LEU A 263 -3.73 19.47 25.74
CA LEU A 263 -3.46 20.75 25.07
C LEU A 263 -3.11 20.51 23.59
N PHE A 264 -2.16 19.61 23.33
CA PHE A 264 -1.69 19.36 21.96
C PHE A 264 -2.71 18.60 21.11
N GLU A 265 -3.48 17.67 21.70
CA GLU A 265 -4.59 17.01 21.00
C GLU A 265 -5.65 18.03 20.54
N ASN A 266 -6.04 18.99 21.39
CA ASN A 266 -7.02 20.02 21.07
C ASN A 266 -6.51 21.04 20.02
N VAL A 267 -5.22 21.35 20.05
CA VAL A 267 -4.58 22.27 19.08
C VAL A 267 -4.39 21.63 17.70
N GLY A 268 -4.61 20.30 17.57
CA GLY A 268 -4.62 19.59 16.29
C GLY A 268 -3.36 18.79 15.98
N VAL A 269 -2.53 18.50 16.99
CA VAL A 269 -1.42 17.54 16.87
C VAL A 269 -2.01 16.14 16.67
N GLN A 270 -1.65 15.51 15.57
CA GLN A 270 -2.24 14.22 15.20
C GLN A 270 -1.60 13.06 15.97
N PRO A 271 -2.32 11.96 16.25
CA PRO A 271 -1.72 10.76 16.85
C PRO A 271 -0.54 10.22 16.02
N SER A 272 -0.74 10.16 14.70
CA SER A 272 0.23 9.75 13.68
C SER A 272 -0.19 10.36 12.34
N PHE A 273 0.77 10.64 11.44
CA PHE A 273 0.44 11.20 10.13
C PHE A 273 -0.21 10.16 9.20
N PRO A 274 -1.21 10.58 8.40
CA PRO A 274 -1.79 9.74 7.36
C PRO A 274 -0.87 9.70 6.12
N ILE A 275 -1.13 8.77 5.20
CA ILE A 275 -0.31 8.56 3.99
C ILE A 275 -0.28 9.82 3.11
N GLU A 276 -1.39 10.54 3.06
CA GLU A 276 -1.57 11.75 2.26
C GLU A 276 -0.59 12.85 2.68
N THR A 277 -0.28 12.95 3.98
CA THR A 277 0.73 13.89 4.48
C THR A 277 2.13 13.51 4.02
N PHE A 278 2.49 12.22 4.08
CA PHE A 278 3.77 11.74 3.55
C PHE A 278 3.91 11.95 2.04
N ALA A 279 2.84 11.70 1.28
CA ALA A 279 2.79 11.97 -0.16
C ALA A 279 2.97 13.46 -0.46
N ALA A 280 2.34 14.35 0.32
CA ALA A 280 2.51 15.79 0.19
C ALA A 280 3.96 16.23 0.45
N VAL A 281 4.65 15.64 1.43
CA VAL A 281 6.07 15.91 1.69
C VAL A 281 6.94 15.50 0.49
N LEU A 282 6.72 14.32 -0.08
CA LEU A 282 7.44 13.88 -1.29
C LEU A 282 7.18 14.85 -2.46
N GLN A 283 5.96 15.38 -2.60
CA GLN A 283 5.64 16.39 -3.61
C GLN A 283 6.35 17.73 -3.35
N LEU A 284 6.48 18.16 -2.10
CA LEU A 284 7.24 19.35 -1.72
C LEU A 284 8.73 19.18 -2.06
N ILE A 285 9.34 18.06 -1.67
CA ILE A 285 10.74 17.74 -1.99
C ILE A 285 10.97 17.77 -3.51
N LYS A 286 10.04 17.20 -4.29
CA LYS A 286 10.10 17.24 -5.76
C LYS A 286 10.05 18.67 -6.30
N ASN A 287 9.16 19.51 -5.75
CA ASN A 287 9.00 20.89 -6.19
C ASN A 287 10.25 21.74 -5.86
N GLU A 288 10.85 21.54 -4.69
CA GLU A 288 12.08 22.23 -4.27
C GLU A 288 13.30 21.84 -5.11
N CYS A 289 13.41 20.56 -5.49
CA CYS A 289 14.50 20.09 -6.37
C CYS A 289 14.28 20.49 -7.84
N GLY A 290 13.03 20.69 -8.25
CA GLY A 290 12.65 21.09 -9.61
C GLY A 290 13.06 20.03 -10.66
N ARG A 291 14.05 20.37 -11.49
CA ARG A 291 14.60 19.46 -12.52
C ARG A 291 15.94 18.83 -12.12
N LYS A 292 16.49 19.19 -10.96
CA LYS A 292 17.77 18.65 -10.49
C LYS A 292 17.55 17.30 -9.80
N PRO A 293 18.56 16.41 -9.83
CA PRO A 293 18.56 15.22 -8.99
C PRO A 293 18.42 15.59 -7.50
N LEU A 294 17.81 14.70 -6.72
CA LEU A 294 17.77 14.81 -5.27
C LEU A 294 19.19 14.85 -4.70
N THR A 295 19.39 15.69 -3.68
CA THR A 295 20.57 15.58 -2.82
C THR A 295 20.53 14.29 -2.02
N GLU A 296 21.67 13.82 -1.53
CA GLU A 296 21.75 12.61 -0.70
C GLU A 296 20.81 12.71 0.51
N GLU A 297 20.77 13.86 1.19
CA GLU A 297 19.90 14.12 2.33
C GLU A 297 18.41 13.97 1.97
N ASN A 298 17.96 14.59 0.87
CA ASN A 298 16.58 14.52 0.41
C ASN A 298 16.20 13.11 -0.10
N PHE A 299 17.16 12.39 -0.67
CA PHE A 299 16.97 11.00 -1.07
C PHE A 299 16.79 10.09 0.15
N GLN A 300 17.67 10.21 1.15
CA GLN A 300 17.56 9.44 2.40
C GLN A 300 16.27 9.73 3.16
N LEU A 301 15.86 11.01 3.20
CA LEU A 301 14.57 11.41 3.74
C LEU A 301 13.41 10.76 2.97
N SER A 302 13.41 10.85 1.64
CA SER A 302 12.37 10.23 0.79
C SER A 302 12.30 8.72 1.01
N ARG A 303 13.45 8.05 1.11
CA ARG A 303 13.56 6.61 1.38
C ARG A 303 12.94 6.23 2.74
N ARG A 304 13.24 6.99 3.80
CA ARG A 304 12.65 6.79 5.14
C ARG A 304 11.13 7.00 5.12
N ILE A 305 10.66 8.08 4.48
CA ILE A 305 9.22 8.35 4.32
C ILE A 305 8.51 7.16 3.64
N ILE A 306 9.08 6.63 2.56
CA ILE A 306 8.50 5.51 1.81
C ILE A 306 8.55 4.21 2.62
N SER A 307 9.70 3.87 3.18
CA SER A 307 9.97 2.55 3.77
C SER A 307 9.46 2.40 5.20
N GLU A 308 9.36 3.49 5.95
CA GLU A 308 8.94 3.49 7.36
C GLU A 308 7.57 4.14 7.54
N GLY A 309 7.29 5.24 6.84
CA GLY A 309 6.01 5.94 6.89
C GLY A 309 4.93 5.27 6.04
N ILE A 310 5.10 5.27 4.72
CA ILE A 310 4.09 4.78 3.78
C ILE A 310 3.92 3.26 3.87
N TRP A 311 5.02 2.52 3.96
CA TRP A 311 4.98 1.06 4.04
C TRP A 311 4.25 0.56 5.30
N SER A 312 4.51 1.15 6.47
CA SER A 312 3.85 0.72 7.72
C SER A 312 2.33 0.86 7.67
N LEU A 313 1.81 1.84 6.93
CA LEU A 313 0.37 2.10 6.75
C LEU A 313 -0.26 1.34 5.56
N THR A 314 0.55 0.72 4.69
CA THR A 314 0.09 0.00 3.49
C THR A 314 0.34 -1.51 3.54
N ARG A 315 1.16 -2.00 4.46
CA ARG A 315 1.54 -3.41 4.58
C ARG A 315 0.34 -4.35 4.64
N ASP A 316 -0.65 -4.03 5.46
CA ASP A 316 -1.81 -4.90 5.72
C ASP A 316 -2.99 -4.67 4.75
N LYS A 317 -2.87 -3.68 3.84
CA LYS A 317 -3.90 -3.37 2.82
C LYS A 317 -3.74 -4.29 1.60
N SER A 318 -4.80 -4.53 0.82
CA SER A 318 -4.69 -5.32 -0.43
C SER A 318 -3.90 -4.55 -1.51
N GLN A 319 -3.29 -5.27 -2.46
CA GLN A 319 -2.52 -4.65 -3.54
C GLN A 319 -3.42 -3.79 -4.45
N GLU A 320 -4.60 -4.28 -4.81
CA GLU A 320 -5.58 -3.57 -5.65
C GLU A 320 -6.03 -2.24 -5.01
N PHE A 321 -6.24 -2.24 -3.69
CA PHE A 321 -6.59 -1.04 -2.93
C PHE A 321 -5.46 -0.01 -2.98
N CYS A 322 -4.22 -0.43 -2.74
CA CYS A 322 -3.06 0.46 -2.76
C CYS A 322 -2.81 1.05 -4.16
N GLN A 323 -2.91 0.25 -5.22
CA GLN A 323 -2.70 0.74 -6.58
C GLN A 323 -3.76 1.75 -7.02
N SER A 324 -5.02 1.56 -6.59
CA SER A 324 -6.13 2.46 -6.91
C SER A 324 -6.05 3.80 -6.16
N ASN A 325 -5.71 3.77 -4.87
CA ASN A 325 -5.72 4.97 -4.01
C ASN A 325 -4.35 5.67 -3.90
N TYR A 326 -3.25 4.94 -4.04
CA TYR A 326 -1.90 5.42 -3.75
C TYR A 326 -0.93 5.24 -4.93
N GLY A 327 -1.44 4.88 -6.11
CA GLY A 327 -0.61 4.64 -7.29
C GLY A 327 0.00 5.87 -7.96
N GLU A 328 -0.29 7.06 -7.44
CA GLU A 328 0.34 8.32 -7.88
C GLU A 328 1.42 8.80 -6.90
N ILE A 329 1.67 8.06 -5.80
CA ILE A 329 2.72 8.39 -4.85
C ILE A 329 4.07 8.37 -5.57
N LEU A 330 4.89 9.38 -5.27
CA LEU A 330 6.19 9.54 -5.90
C LEU A 330 7.22 8.58 -5.30
N LEU A 331 8.02 7.96 -6.16
CA LEU A 331 9.19 7.16 -5.78
C LEU A 331 10.43 7.69 -6.51
N PRO A 332 11.62 7.60 -5.89
CA PRO A 332 12.87 7.98 -6.56
C PRO A 332 13.22 6.98 -7.66
N ASP A 333 13.58 7.49 -8.83
CA ASP A 333 14.14 6.71 -9.93
C ASP A 333 15.67 6.53 -9.80
N SER A 334 16.26 5.71 -10.69
CA SER A 334 17.72 5.50 -10.72
C SER A 334 18.56 6.76 -11.00
N ASN A 335 17.94 7.86 -11.43
CA ASN A 335 18.58 9.15 -11.64
C ASN A 335 18.30 10.12 -10.46
N PHE A 336 17.90 9.59 -9.30
CA PHE A 336 17.57 10.35 -8.10
C PHE A 336 16.48 11.40 -8.37
N THR A 337 15.47 11.09 -9.20
CA THR A 337 14.33 11.99 -9.45
C THR A 337 13.02 11.36 -8.99
N LEU A 338 12.17 12.12 -8.30
CA LEU A 338 10.85 11.64 -7.85
C LEU A 338 9.85 11.57 -9.01
N GLN A 339 9.40 10.35 -9.33
CA GLN A 339 8.42 10.06 -10.39
C GLN A 339 7.20 9.32 -9.81
N PRO A 340 6.00 9.46 -10.41
CA PRO A 340 4.84 8.66 -10.01
C PRO A 340 5.15 7.16 -10.07
N SER A 341 4.78 6.40 -9.04
CA SER A 341 5.09 4.97 -8.92
C SER A 341 4.62 4.14 -10.13
N LYS A 342 3.43 4.40 -10.67
CA LYS A 342 2.91 3.75 -11.90
C LYS A 342 3.76 3.97 -13.14
N SER A 343 4.55 5.05 -13.19
CA SER A 343 5.42 5.36 -14.34
C SER A 343 6.77 4.65 -14.27
N LEU A 344 7.07 3.99 -13.14
CA LEU A 344 8.35 3.34 -12.89
C LEU A 344 8.25 1.82 -13.07
N CYS A 345 9.39 1.22 -13.37
CA CYS A 345 9.58 -0.22 -13.37
C CYS A 345 10.53 -0.65 -12.26
N TYR A 346 10.23 -1.75 -11.59
CA TYR A 346 11.12 -2.31 -10.57
C TYR A 346 12.04 -3.32 -11.23
N ASN A 347 13.36 -3.16 -11.08
CA ASN A 347 14.34 -4.09 -11.65
C ASN A 347 14.48 -5.34 -10.77
N ASP A 348 13.51 -6.25 -10.87
CA ASP A 348 13.50 -7.55 -10.18
C ASP A 348 14.37 -8.61 -10.88
N CYS A 349 14.70 -8.39 -12.16
CA CYS A 349 15.43 -9.35 -12.99
C CYS A 349 16.60 -8.67 -13.73
N PRO A 350 17.82 -8.68 -13.17
CA PRO A 350 18.99 -8.05 -13.80
C PRO A 350 19.35 -8.62 -15.18
N TRP A 351 19.06 -9.90 -15.43
CA TRP A 351 19.38 -10.59 -16.69
C TRP A 351 18.48 -10.20 -17.88
N ILE A 352 17.29 -9.66 -17.62
CA ILE A 352 16.38 -9.18 -18.67
C ILE A 352 16.92 -7.86 -19.22
N LYS A 353 17.22 -7.79 -20.52
CA LYS A 353 17.63 -6.54 -21.17
C LYS A 353 16.42 -5.91 -21.86
N VAL A 354 15.87 -4.85 -21.26
CA VAL A 354 14.83 -4.04 -21.91
C VAL A 354 15.53 -3.04 -22.82
N ARG A 355 15.31 -3.14 -24.14
CA ARG A 355 15.93 -2.25 -25.15
C ARG A 355 15.31 -0.85 -25.16
N ASP A 356 14.13 -0.69 -24.57
CA ASP A 356 13.43 0.59 -24.51
C ASP A 356 14.09 1.51 -23.46
N THR A 357 14.77 2.55 -23.94
CA THR A 357 15.42 3.57 -23.11
C THR A 357 14.43 4.55 -22.46
N ALA A 358 13.14 4.52 -22.84
CA ALA A 358 12.10 5.33 -22.19
C ALA A 358 11.67 4.75 -20.84
N VAL A 359 12.03 3.50 -20.53
CA VAL A 359 11.70 2.86 -19.26
C VAL A 359 12.54 3.44 -18.13
N LYS A 360 11.87 4.11 -17.18
CA LYS A 360 12.49 4.58 -15.94
C LYS A 360 12.39 3.51 -14.87
N TYR A 361 13.49 3.29 -14.15
CA TYR A 361 13.55 2.29 -13.09
C TYR A 361 13.44 2.95 -11.72
N CYS A 362 12.66 2.34 -10.83
CA CYS A 362 12.68 2.68 -9.41
C CYS A 362 14.08 2.43 -8.84
N HIS A 363 14.52 3.30 -7.95
CA HIS A 363 15.82 3.18 -7.31
C HIS A 363 15.93 1.88 -6.49
N SER A 364 17.08 1.20 -6.52
CA SER A 364 17.29 -0.13 -5.92
C SER A 364 17.14 -0.17 -4.39
N ASP A 365 17.42 0.96 -3.73
CA ASP A 365 17.29 1.10 -2.27
C ASP A 365 15.84 1.20 -1.78
N ILE A 366 14.87 1.37 -2.69
CA ILE A 366 13.46 1.30 -2.32
C ILE A 366 13.06 -0.18 -2.27
N PRO A 367 12.53 -0.69 -1.16
CA PRO A 367 12.15 -2.09 -1.06
C PRO A 367 11.12 -2.51 -2.13
N ARG A 368 11.28 -3.71 -2.68
CA ARG A 368 10.40 -4.24 -3.74
C ARG A 368 8.95 -4.27 -3.32
N GLU A 369 8.68 -4.70 -2.08
CA GLU A 369 7.31 -4.89 -1.61
C GLU A 369 6.54 -3.57 -1.65
N VAL A 370 7.11 -2.48 -1.13
CA VAL A 370 6.46 -1.16 -1.13
C VAL A 370 6.34 -0.61 -2.56
N ALA A 371 7.37 -0.72 -3.39
CA ALA A 371 7.34 -0.22 -4.76
C ALA A 371 6.22 -0.86 -5.60
N VAL A 372 6.10 -2.19 -5.55
CA VAL A 372 5.07 -2.95 -6.30
C VAL A 372 3.67 -2.71 -5.71
N LYS A 373 3.57 -2.60 -4.38
CA LYS A 373 2.30 -2.27 -3.70
C LYS A 373 1.75 -0.91 -4.13
N LEU A 374 2.65 0.06 -4.33
CA LEU A 374 2.34 1.39 -4.83
C LEU A 374 2.16 1.44 -6.35
N GLY A 375 2.25 0.31 -7.07
CA GLY A 375 1.93 0.25 -8.51
C GLY A 375 3.13 0.30 -9.46
N THR A 376 4.36 0.20 -8.95
CA THR A 376 5.54 0.00 -9.82
C THR A 376 5.43 -1.36 -10.51
N VAL A 377 5.59 -1.41 -11.83
CA VAL A 377 5.48 -2.66 -12.61
C VAL A 377 6.81 -3.42 -12.56
N PRO A 378 6.84 -4.71 -12.18
CA PRO A 378 8.09 -5.48 -12.20
C PRO A 378 8.61 -5.66 -13.63
N LYS A 379 9.93 -5.62 -13.82
CA LYS A 379 10.59 -5.62 -15.13
C LYS A 379 10.25 -6.86 -15.97
N ARG A 380 10.10 -8.03 -15.34
CA ARG A 380 9.64 -9.26 -16.00
C ARG A 380 8.29 -9.11 -16.71
N HIS A 381 7.35 -8.38 -16.09
CA HIS A 381 6.02 -8.15 -16.66
C HIS A 381 6.10 -7.25 -17.90
N LYS A 382 6.87 -6.15 -17.82
CA LYS A 382 7.05 -5.23 -18.94
C LYS A 382 7.73 -5.88 -20.15
N ALA A 383 8.67 -6.79 -19.92
CA ALA A 383 9.30 -7.55 -21.01
C ALA A 383 8.29 -8.46 -21.75
N LEU A 384 7.33 -9.05 -21.02
CA LEU A 384 6.28 -9.90 -21.57
C LEU A 384 5.25 -9.10 -22.40
N GLU A 385 5.10 -7.80 -22.15
CA GLU A 385 4.12 -6.97 -22.88
C GLU A 385 4.35 -6.92 -24.38
N ARG A 386 5.62 -7.00 -24.82
CA ARG A 386 5.99 -7.01 -26.23
C ARG A 386 5.49 -8.25 -26.99
N TYR A 387 5.30 -9.38 -26.29
CA TYR A 387 5.01 -10.67 -26.92
C TYR A 387 3.55 -11.11 -26.75
N ALA A 388 2.83 -10.53 -25.79
CA ALA A 388 1.47 -10.93 -25.48
C ALA A 388 0.44 -10.18 -26.33
N SER A 389 -0.39 -10.93 -27.05
CA SER A 389 -1.33 -10.37 -28.04
C SER A 389 -2.62 -9.78 -27.44
N ASN A 390 -2.88 -9.95 -26.13
CA ASN A 390 -4.16 -9.61 -25.50
C ASN A 390 -4.02 -9.04 -24.07
N ILE A 391 -3.00 -8.21 -23.83
CA ILE A 391 -2.87 -7.54 -22.53
C ILE A 391 -3.93 -6.44 -22.39
N CYS A 392 -4.75 -6.57 -21.36
CA CYS A 392 -5.69 -5.54 -20.94
C CYS A 392 -5.41 -5.21 -19.47
N PHE A 393 -4.76 -4.06 -19.22
CA PHE A 393 -4.48 -3.56 -17.87
C PHE A 393 -5.57 -2.61 -17.33
N THR A 394 -6.61 -2.32 -18.10
CA THR A 394 -7.61 -1.31 -17.73
C THR A 394 -9.02 -1.72 -18.13
N THR A 395 -9.82 -2.20 -17.18
CA THR A 395 -11.28 -2.17 -17.30
C THR A 395 -11.76 -0.80 -16.85
N LEU A 396 -11.97 0.11 -17.80
CA LEU A 396 -12.71 1.36 -17.59
C LEU A 396 -14.20 1.01 -17.47
N GLY A 397 -14.73 0.98 -16.25
CA GLY A 397 -16.15 0.76 -15.96
C GLY A 397 -16.42 -0.40 -15.00
N SER A 398 -17.51 -0.30 -14.24
CA SER A 398 -18.02 -1.36 -13.39
C SER A 398 -18.81 -2.37 -14.23
N GLU A 399 -18.42 -3.64 -14.17
CA GLU A 399 -19.13 -4.71 -14.88
C GLU A 399 -20.52 -4.96 -14.27
N PHE A 400 -21.57 -5.01 -15.09
CA PHE A 400 -22.96 -5.29 -14.67
C PHE A 400 -23.58 -6.39 -15.56
N GLY A 401 -24.21 -7.39 -14.96
CA GLY A 401 -24.84 -8.53 -15.64
C GLY A 401 -24.57 -9.87 -14.94
N GLN A 402 -25.38 -10.90 -15.26
CA GLN A 402 -25.14 -12.26 -14.79
C GLN A 402 -23.99 -12.89 -15.58
N LYS A 403 -22.97 -13.41 -14.89
CA LYS A 403 -21.84 -14.13 -15.48
C LYS A 403 -21.65 -15.47 -14.78
N GLU A 404 -21.51 -16.55 -15.55
CA GLU A 404 -21.09 -17.85 -15.03
C GLU A 404 -19.56 -17.85 -14.90
N ARG A 405 -19.02 -18.28 -13.74
CA ARG A 405 -17.57 -18.43 -13.58
C ARG A 405 -17.07 -19.61 -14.43
N LEU A 406 -15.99 -19.40 -15.19
CA LEU A 406 -15.39 -20.43 -16.05
C LEU A 406 -15.01 -21.70 -15.27
N THR A 407 -14.47 -21.54 -14.06
CA THR A 407 -14.11 -22.63 -13.16
C THR A 407 -15.30 -23.53 -12.82
N SER A 408 -16.46 -22.93 -12.49
CA SER A 408 -17.72 -23.66 -12.23
C SER A 408 -18.20 -24.44 -13.44
N ARG A 409 -18.09 -23.84 -14.62
CA ARG A 409 -18.48 -24.48 -15.88
C ARG A 409 -17.60 -25.69 -16.21
N ILE A 410 -16.28 -25.55 -16.08
CA ILE A 410 -15.33 -26.66 -16.28
C ILE A 410 -15.61 -27.78 -15.27
N LYS A 411 -15.83 -27.45 -13.99
CA LYS A 411 -16.19 -28.44 -12.97
C LYS A 411 -17.47 -29.22 -13.32
N SER A 412 -18.49 -28.54 -13.85
CA SER A 412 -19.72 -29.18 -14.34
C SER A 412 -19.44 -30.15 -15.50
N ILE A 413 -18.57 -29.76 -16.44
CA ILE A 413 -18.13 -30.64 -17.54
C ILE A 413 -17.40 -31.86 -16.99
N LEU A 414 -16.46 -31.71 -16.05
CA LEU A 414 -15.74 -32.84 -15.48
C LEU A 414 -16.66 -33.84 -14.77
N ASN A 415 -17.71 -33.37 -14.10
CA ASN A 415 -18.72 -34.23 -13.47
C ASN A 415 -19.56 -35.02 -14.49
N ALA A 416 -19.83 -34.43 -15.66
CA ALA A 416 -20.56 -35.09 -16.74
C ALA A 416 -19.68 -36.10 -17.51
N TYR A 417 -18.35 -35.94 -17.47
CA TYR A 417 -17.37 -36.78 -18.15
C TYR A 417 -16.34 -37.36 -17.16
N PRO A 418 -16.74 -38.30 -16.28
CA PRO A 418 -15.91 -38.77 -15.18
C PRO A 418 -14.79 -39.76 -15.59
N SER A 419 -14.59 -40.02 -16.89
CA SER A 419 -13.73 -41.12 -17.36
C SER A 419 -12.43 -40.62 -18.01
N GLU A 420 -11.30 -41.13 -17.52
CA GLU A 420 -9.95 -40.98 -18.11
C GLU A 420 -9.89 -41.46 -19.57
N LYS A 421 -10.76 -42.39 -19.97
CA LYS A 421 -10.86 -42.91 -21.35
C LYS A 421 -11.32 -41.85 -22.34
N GLU A 422 -12.11 -40.88 -21.90
CA GLU A 422 -12.59 -39.79 -22.76
C GLU A 422 -11.46 -38.77 -23.00
N MET A 423 -10.63 -38.46 -21.99
CA MET A 423 -9.45 -37.61 -22.17
C MET A 423 -8.50 -38.13 -23.26
N LEU A 424 -8.28 -39.45 -23.29
CA LEU A 424 -7.45 -40.09 -24.31
C LEU A 424 -8.01 -39.89 -25.71
N LYS A 425 -9.29 -40.24 -25.90
CA LYS A 425 -9.95 -40.13 -27.20
C LYS A 425 -9.94 -38.70 -27.70
N GLU A 426 -10.15 -37.72 -26.83
CA GLU A 426 -10.15 -36.30 -27.18
C GLU A 426 -8.77 -35.80 -27.63
N LEU A 427 -7.69 -36.18 -26.93
CA LEU A 427 -6.33 -35.82 -27.35
C LEU A 427 -5.93 -36.48 -28.67
N LEU A 428 -6.29 -37.76 -28.87
CA LEU A 428 -6.08 -38.46 -30.14
C LEU A 428 -6.87 -37.84 -31.28
N GLN A 429 -8.15 -37.51 -31.05
CA GLN A 429 -9.00 -36.85 -32.04
C GLN A 429 -8.47 -35.46 -32.40
N ASN A 430 -7.98 -34.68 -31.43
CA ASN A 430 -7.39 -33.37 -31.71
C ASN A 430 -6.15 -33.48 -32.60
N ALA A 431 -5.30 -34.48 -32.37
CA ALA A 431 -4.15 -34.74 -33.22
C ALA A 431 -4.55 -35.27 -34.62
N ASP A 432 -5.52 -36.18 -34.70
CA ASP A 432 -6.04 -36.71 -35.98
C ASP A 432 -6.73 -35.63 -36.81
N ASP A 433 -7.53 -34.76 -36.20
CA ASP A 433 -8.19 -33.61 -36.84
C ASP A 433 -7.17 -32.57 -37.36
N ALA A 434 -6.02 -32.44 -36.66
CA ALA A 434 -4.87 -31.67 -37.13
C ALA A 434 -4.08 -32.39 -38.24
N LYS A 435 -4.46 -33.63 -38.58
CA LYS A 435 -3.82 -34.52 -39.56
C LYS A 435 -2.42 -34.99 -39.14
N ALA A 436 -2.19 -35.13 -37.84
CA ALA A 436 -0.98 -35.71 -37.31
C ALA A 436 -0.89 -37.20 -37.67
N THR A 437 0.32 -37.65 -37.99
CA THR A 437 0.60 -39.07 -38.24
C THR A 437 1.21 -39.73 -37.01
N GLU A 438 1.79 -38.95 -36.10
CA GLU A 438 2.41 -39.46 -34.89
C GLU A 438 1.98 -38.66 -33.66
N ILE A 439 1.75 -39.36 -32.56
CA ILE A 439 1.48 -38.78 -31.26
C ILE A 439 2.30 -39.49 -30.17
N TYR A 440 2.88 -38.72 -29.25
CA TYR A 440 3.70 -39.22 -28.15
C TYR A 440 3.12 -38.70 -26.84
N PHE A 441 2.80 -39.62 -25.94
CA PHE A 441 2.44 -39.32 -24.56
C PHE A 441 3.69 -39.52 -23.70
N VAL A 442 4.19 -38.43 -23.12
CA VAL A 442 5.45 -38.40 -22.39
C VAL A 442 5.21 -38.03 -20.94
N PHE A 443 5.47 -38.94 -20.01
CA PHE A 443 5.49 -38.60 -18.59
C PHE A 443 6.85 -37.98 -18.23
N ASP A 444 6.86 -36.74 -17.78
CA ASP A 444 8.06 -36.07 -17.26
C ASP A 444 7.92 -35.91 -15.73
N PRO A 445 8.56 -36.77 -14.92
CA PRO A 445 8.50 -36.73 -13.46
C PRO A 445 9.41 -35.66 -12.83
N ARG A 446 10.20 -34.93 -13.63
CA ARG A 446 11.19 -33.99 -13.12
C ARG A 446 10.56 -32.70 -12.57
N THR A 447 11.27 -32.08 -11.65
CA THR A 447 11.04 -30.69 -11.24
C THR A 447 12.11 -29.80 -11.87
N HIS A 448 11.69 -28.73 -12.53
CA HIS A 448 12.54 -27.84 -13.32
C HIS A 448 12.96 -26.59 -12.52
N ALA A 449 14.00 -25.91 -13.00
CA ALA A 449 14.51 -24.67 -12.40
C ALA A 449 13.48 -23.52 -12.43
N THR A 450 13.60 -22.57 -11.49
CA THR A 450 12.64 -21.48 -11.31
C THR A 450 13.24 -20.09 -11.48
N ASP A 451 14.46 -19.98 -12.03
CA ASP A 451 15.20 -18.72 -12.07
C ASP A 451 14.70 -17.80 -13.20
N ARG A 452 14.42 -18.39 -14.37
CA ARG A 452 14.03 -17.70 -15.61
C ARG A 452 12.59 -18.00 -16.00
N ILE A 453 11.68 -17.68 -15.08
CA ILE A 453 10.22 -17.86 -15.22
C ILE A 453 9.47 -16.52 -15.37
N PHE A 454 8.17 -16.58 -15.69
CA PHE A 454 7.34 -15.38 -15.89
C PHE A 454 7.09 -14.58 -14.60
N ASP A 455 6.78 -15.28 -13.52
CA ASP A 455 6.44 -14.74 -12.21
C ASP A 455 6.62 -15.83 -11.16
N ASP A 456 6.76 -15.48 -9.88
CA ASP A 456 6.88 -16.44 -8.78
C ASP A 456 5.60 -17.30 -8.68
N LYS A 457 4.46 -16.76 -9.10
CA LYS A 457 3.23 -17.53 -9.24
C LYS A 457 3.34 -18.70 -10.23
N TRP A 458 4.27 -18.67 -11.19
CA TRP A 458 4.49 -19.74 -12.16
C TRP A 458 5.22 -20.96 -11.58
N MET A 459 5.90 -20.83 -10.43
CA MET A 459 6.71 -21.92 -9.84
C MET A 459 6.00 -23.28 -9.76
N PRO A 460 4.70 -23.39 -9.39
CA PRO A 460 4.01 -24.68 -9.36
C PRO A 460 3.91 -25.38 -10.72
N MET A 461 4.07 -24.65 -11.84
CA MET A 461 4.03 -25.21 -13.21
C MET A 461 5.35 -25.90 -13.62
N GLN A 462 6.42 -25.71 -12.83
CA GLN A 462 7.73 -26.34 -13.06
C GLN A 462 7.83 -27.79 -12.57
N GLY A 463 6.77 -28.34 -11.98
CA GLY A 463 6.75 -29.71 -11.44
C GLY A 463 6.49 -30.81 -12.48
N PRO A 464 6.23 -32.05 -12.01
CA PRO A 464 5.90 -33.21 -12.85
C PRO A 464 4.72 -32.95 -13.80
N SER A 465 4.75 -33.54 -14.99
CA SER A 465 3.75 -33.27 -16.03
C SER A 465 3.54 -34.45 -16.98
N LEU A 466 2.34 -34.50 -17.59
CA LEU A 466 2.10 -35.25 -18.81
C LEU A 466 2.28 -34.30 -20.00
N CYS A 467 3.25 -34.59 -20.85
CA CYS A 467 3.48 -33.88 -22.11
C CYS A 467 2.89 -34.70 -23.27
N VAL A 468 2.27 -34.03 -24.25
CA VAL A 468 1.67 -34.70 -25.42
C VAL A 468 2.15 -34.00 -26.69
N TYR A 469 2.97 -34.70 -27.45
CA TYR A 469 3.52 -34.22 -28.71
C TYR A 469 2.74 -34.78 -29.89
N ASN A 470 2.48 -33.95 -30.90
CA ASN A 470 2.06 -34.40 -32.21
C ASN A 470 2.78 -33.61 -33.31
N ASN A 471 2.97 -34.23 -34.47
CA ASN A 471 3.77 -33.68 -35.56
C ASN A 471 3.01 -32.73 -36.51
N GLN A 472 2.00 -32.02 -36.01
CA GLN A 472 1.32 -30.96 -36.75
C GLN A 472 1.17 -29.70 -35.88
N PRO A 473 1.35 -28.49 -36.45
CA PRO A 473 1.12 -27.25 -35.72
C PRO A 473 -0.38 -26.91 -35.71
N PHE A 474 -0.83 -26.21 -34.67
CA PHE A 474 -2.14 -25.56 -34.67
C PHE A 474 -2.24 -24.48 -35.75
N THR A 475 -3.36 -24.47 -36.48
CA THR A 475 -3.73 -23.33 -37.34
C THR A 475 -4.43 -22.24 -36.51
N GLU A 476 -4.56 -21.03 -37.05
CA GLU A 476 -5.32 -19.95 -36.39
C GLU A 476 -6.79 -20.32 -36.12
N ASP A 477 -7.39 -21.17 -36.96
CA ASP A 477 -8.74 -21.71 -36.73
C ASP A 477 -8.77 -22.68 -35.55
N ASP A 478 -7.73 -23.49 -35.39
CA ASP A 478 -7.60 -24.41 -34.26
C ASP A 478 -7.39 -23.65 -32.95
N ILE A 479 -6.58 -22.57 -32.97
CA ILE A 479 -6.36 -21.68 -31.81
C ILE A 479 -7.68 -21.01 -31.40
N ARG A 480 -8.44 -20.47 -32.37
CA ARG A 480 -9.77 -19.90 -32.08
C ARG A 480 -10.75 -20.95 -31.59
N GLY A 481 -10.65 -22.18 -32.09
CA GLY A 481 -11.50 -23.30 -31.70
C GLY A 481 -11.29 -23.74 -30.26
N ILE A 482 -10.03 -23.92 -29.85
CA ILE A 482 -9.68 -24.44 -28.52
C ILE A 482 -9.96 -23.42 -27.39
N GLN A 483 -10.07 -22.13 -27.71
CA GLN A 483 -10.40 -21.08 -26.74
C GLN A 483 -11.90 -21.00 -26.39
N ASN A 484 -12.79 -21.46 -27.27
CA ASN A 484 -14.24 -21.26 -27.12
C ASN A 484 -14.91 -22.44 -26.42
N LEU A 485 -15.15 -22.29 -25.12
CA LEU A 485 -15.81 -23.31 -24.32
C LEU A 485 -17.31 -23.42 -24.68
N GLY A 486 -17.72 -24.56 -25.27
CA GLY A 486 -19.14 -24.87 -25.54
C GLY A 486 -19.70 -24.35 -26.87
N ARG A 487 -18.92 -23.62 -27.67
CA ARG A 487 -19.22 -23.31 -29.09
C ARG A 487 -18.07 -23.84 -29.92
N GLY A 488 -18.18 -25.08 -30.37
CA GLY A 488 -17.18 -25.64 -31.26
C GLY A 488 -17.13 -24.82 -32.55
N THR A 489 -15.92 -24.45 -33.00
CA THR A 489 -15.72 -23.89 -34.37
C THR A 489 -16.01 -24.93 -35.46
N LYS A 490 -16.30 -26.17 -35.07
CA LYS A 490 -16.55 -27.33 -35.94
C LYS A 490 -17.96 -27.35 -36.57
N GLU A 491 -18.87 -26.43 -36.21
CA GLU A 491 -20.15 -26.23 -36.94
C GLU A 491 -19.92 -25.84 -38.42
N ALA A 492 -18.80 -25.19 -38.73
CA ALA A 492 -18.47 -24.72 -40.09
C ALA A 492 -17.61 -25.70 -40.91
N ASN A 493 -17.04 -26.75 -40.30
CA ASN A 493 -16.11 -27.68 -40.97
C ASN A 493 -16.54 -29.15 -40.81
N PRO A 494 -17.28 -29.71 -41.79
CA PRO A 494 -17.84 -31.06 -41.74
C PRO A 494 -16.84 -32.22 -41.63
N GLY A 495 -15.56 -31.96 -41.85
CA GLY A 495 -14.48 -32.95 -41.81
C GLY A 495 -13.79 -33.11 -40.45
N LYS A 496 -14.13 -32.31 -39.44
CA LYS A 496 -13.55 -32.38 -38.07
C LYS A 496 -14.58 -32.96 -37.08
N THR A 497 -14.14 -33.83 -36.16
CA THR A 497 -15.06 -34.53 -35.24
C THR A 497 -15.23 -33.76 -33.92
N GLY A 498 -16.46 -33.55 -33.42
CA GLY A 498 -16.73 -32.96 -32.10
C GLY A 498 -17.69 -31.75 -32.12
N GLN A 499 -18.98 -32.01 -31.84
CA GLN A 499 -20.08 -31.04 -32.00
C GLN A 499 -20.12 -29.94 -30.92
N TYR A 500 -19.51 -30.15 -29.75
CA TYR A 500 -19.71 -29.28 -28.59
C TYR A 500 -18.47 -28.51 -28.11
N GLY A 501 -17.27 -28.77 -28.66
CA GLY A 501 -16.04 -28.05 -28.27
C GLY A 501 -15.68 -28.19 -26.77
N ILE A 502 -16.21 -29.20 -26.10
CA ILE A 502 -16.04 -29.42 -24.64
C ILE A 502 -14.96 -30.44 -24.30
N GLY A 503 -14.55 -31.27 -25.25
CA GLY A 503 -13.74 -32.46 -25.02
C GLY A 503 -12.33 -32.19 -24.52
N PHE A 504 -11.68 -31.11 -24.97
CA PHE A 504 -10.37 -30.68 -24.44
C PHE A 504 -10.41 -30.41 -22.93
N ASN A 505 -11.56 -30.00 -22.36
CA ASN A 505 -11.65 -29.72 -20.92
C ASN A 505 -11.49 -30.96 -20.05
N SER A 506 -11.52 -32.18 -20.61
CA SER A 506 -11.20 -33.40 -19.88
C SER A 506 -9.78 -33.41 -19.30
N VAL A 507 -8.84 -32.64 -19.86
CA VAL A 507 -7.47 -32.52 -19.32
C VAL A 507 -7.45 -31.92 -17.92
N TYR A 508 -8.49 -31.18 -17.53
CA TYR A 508 -8.60 -30.62 -16.19
C TYR A 508 -8.84 -31.67 -15.09
N HIS A 509 -9.02 -32.96 -15.43
CA HIS A 509 -8.94 -34.03 -14.44
C HIS A 509 -7.55 -34.08 -13.79
N ILE A 510 -6.47 -33.85 -14.56
CA ILE A 510 -5.09 -33.98 -14.07
C ILE A 510 -4.38 -32.65 -13.81
N THR A 511 -4.80 -31.55 -14.43
CA THR A 511 -4.14 -30.24 -14.32
C THR A 511 -5.12 -29.09 -14.09
N ASP A 512 -4.65 -27.98 -13.52
CA ASP A 512 -5.42 -26.73 -13.44
C ASP A 512 -5.00 -25.69 -14.49
N CYS A 513 -3.84 -25.85 -15.12
CA CYS A 513 -3.28 -24.86 -16.04
C CYS A 513 -2.58 -25.57 -17.22
N PRO A 514 -3.36 -26.12 -18.17
CA PRO A 514 -2.80 -26.72 -19.36
C PRO A 514 -2.17 -25.63 -20.24
N SER A 515 -1.09 -25.99 -20.95
CA SER A 515 -0.43 -25.10 -21.89
C SER A 515 0.10 -25.86 -23.09
N PHE A 516 0.40 -25.17 -24.18
CA PHE A 516 1.06 -25.76 -25.33
C PHE A 516 1.94 -24.77 -26.07
N ILE A 517 2.97 -25.30 -26.72
CA ILE A 517 3.73 -24.58 -27.74
C ILE A 517 3.42 -25.18 -29.12
N SER A 518 3.15 -24.34 -30.09
CA SER A 518 2.87 -24.71 -31.48
C SER A 518 3.84 -24.01 -32.43
N ASN A 519 4.32 -24.76 -33.43
CA ASN A 519 5.26 -24.31 -34.46
C ASN A 519 6.54 -23.65 -33.92
N ASN A 520 6.95 -24.01 -32.69
CA ASN A 520 8.06 -23.39 -31.96
C ASN A 520 7.96 -21.85 -31.85
N ASP A 521 6.77 -21.25 -31.96
CA ASP A 521 6.66 -19.79 -32.05
C ASP A 521 5.39 -19.22 -31.40
N ILE A 522 4.44 -20.09 -31.02
CA ILE A 522 3.22 -19.68 -30.35
C ILE A 522 3.11 -20.47 -29.05
N LEU A 523 3.17 -19.76 -27.92
CA LEU A 523 2.96 -20.33 -26.58
C LEU A 523 1.60 -19.90 -26.06
N CYS A 524 0.73 -20.88 -25.79
CA CYS A 524 -0.62 -20.68 -25.28
C CYS A 524 -0.75 -21.30 -23.89
N ILE A 525 -1.29 -20.53 -22.96
CA ILE A 525 -1.49 -20.91 -21.56
C ILE A 525 -2.97 -20.72 -21.23
N PHE A 526 -3.61 -21.77 -20.74
CA PHE A 526 -4.97 -21.71 -20.21
C PHE A 526 -4.89 -21.63 -18.70
N ASP A 527 -5.47 -20.59 -18.12
CA ASP A 527 -5.44 -20.37 -16.67
C ASP A 527 -6.83 -19.92 -16.18
N PRO A 528 -7.79 -20.86 -16.06
CA PRO A 528 -9.17 -20.58 -15.65
C PRO A 528 -9.29 -19.84 -14.32
N HIS A 529 -8.31 -20.00 -13.43
CA HIS A 529 -8.25 -19.32 -12.13
C HIS A 529 -7.56 -17.96 -12.18
N ALA A 530 -6.97 -17.56 -13.33
CA ALA A 530 -6.20 -16.34 -13.51
C ALA A 530 -5.09 -16.15 -12.44
N ARG A 531 -4.41 -17.25 -12.09
CA ARG A 531 -3.43 -17.30 -11.00
C ARG A 531 -1.99 -17.40 -11.47
N TYR A 532 -1.72 -18.16 -12.53
CA TYR A 532 -0.39 -18.56 -12.97
C TYR A 532 0.10 -17.77 -14.17
N ALA A 533 -0.77 -17.56 -15.16
CA ALA A 533 -0.40 -16.90 -16.40
C ALA A 533 -0.26 -15.38 -16.18
N PRO A 534 0.82 -14.76 -16.66
CA PRO A 534 1.07 -13.33 -16.45
C PRO A 534 -0.05 -12.48 -17.06
N GLY A 535 -0.57 -11.55 -16.26
CA GLY A 535 -1.65 -10.64 -16.61
C GLY A 535 -3.04 -11.28 -16.73
N ALA A 536 -3.21 -12.59 -16.49
CA ALA A 536 -4.51 -13.28 -16.58
C ALA A 536 -5.58 -12.62 -15.70
N THR A 537 -6.81 -12.58 -16.21
CA THR A 537 -7.97 -12.02 -15.50
C THR A 537 -9.18 -12.93 -15.69
N SER A 538 -10.23 -12.74 -14.91
CA SER A 538 -11.50 -13.48 -15.09
C SER A 538 -12.13 -13.29 -16.47
N ALA A 539 -11.83 -12.18 -17.17
CA ALA A 539 -12.31 -11.91 -18.52
C ALA A 539 -11.41 -12.49 -19.62
N SER A 540 -10.11 -12.66 -19.35
CA SER A 540 -9.14 -13.36 -20.21
C SER A 540 -8.33 -14.34 -19.37
N PRO A 541 -8.90 -15.53 -19.08
CA PRO A 541 -8.33 -16.50 -18.16
C PRO A 541 -7.28 -17.39 -18.86
N GLY A 542 -6.21 -16.76 -19.30
CA GLY A 542 -5.11 -17.35 -20.06
C GLY A 542 -4.25 -16.31 -20.76
N ARG A 543 -3.20 -16.76 -21.45
CA ARG A 543 -2.29 -15.88 -22.19
C ARG A 543 -1.75 -16.55 -23.45
N MET A 544 -1.55 -15.77 -24.51
CA MET A 544 -0.90 -16.21 -25.73
C MET A 544 0.28 -15.30 -26.05
N PHE A 545 1.44 -15.91 -26.27
CA PHE A 545 2.68 -15.26 -26.70
C PHE A 545 3.01 -15.69 -28.13
N ARG A 546 3.38 -14.72 -28.96
CA ARG A 546 3.78 -14.93 -30.37
C ARG A 546 5.16 -14.34 -30.63
N ASP A 547 5.74 -14.71 -31.77
CA ASP A 547 7.03 -14.20 -32.26
C ASP A 547 8.13 -14.38 -31.22
N LEU A 548 8.31 -15.63 -30.76
CA LEU A 548 9.23 -16.01 -29.69
C LEU A 548 10.69 -15.96 -30.16
N ASP A 549 11.21 -14.73 -30.22
CA ASP A 549 12.58 -14.41 -30.65
C ASP A 549 13.65 -14.94 -29.68
N SER A 550 14.92 -14.80 -30.06
CA SER A 550 16.06 -15.24 -29.25
C SER A 550 16.09 -14.59 -27.86
N ASP A 551 15.60 -13.36 -27.75
CA ASP A 551 15.57 -12.63 -26.48
C ASP A 551 14.55 -13.28 -25.54
N PHE A 552 13.33 -13.55 -25.99
CA PHE A 552 12.32 -14.27 -25.20
C PHE A 552 12.85 -15.63 -24.73
N ARG A 553 13.46 -16.38 -25.65
CA ARG A 553 14.02 -17.70 -25.37
C ARG A 553 15.12 -17.69 -24.32
N SER A 554 15.97 -16.67 -24.35
CA SER A 554 17.04 -16.52 -23.36
C SER A 554 16.53 -16.06 -21.99
N GLN A 555 15.50 -15.21 -21.97
CA GLN A 555 14.95 -14.59 -20.76
C GLN A 555 14.02 -15.52 -19.99
N PHE A 556 13.28 -16.38 -20.69
CA PHE A 556 12.31 -17.32 -20.14
C PHE A 556 12.65 -18.78 -20.46
N SER A 557 13.95 -19.11 -20.48
CA SER A 557 14.44 -20.44 -20.86
C SER A 557 13.85 -21.55 -20.00
N ASP A 558 13.65 -21.29 -18.70
CA ASP A 558 13.14 -22.30 -17.77
C ASP A 558 11.67 -22.62 -18.02
N VAL A 559 10.92 -21.72 -18.66
CA VAL A 559 9.55 -22.00 -19.13
C VAL A 559 9.58 -22.80 -20.42
N LEU A 560 10.46 -22.46 -21.37
CA LEU A 560 10.50 -23.14 -22.67
C LEU A 560 11.08 -24.56 -22.58
N ASN A 561 12.00 -24.80 -21.64
CA ASN A 561 12.59 -26.12 -21.38
C ASN A 561 11.54 -27.17 -21.00
N LEU A 562 10.39 -26.73 -20.47
CA LEU A 562 9.27 -27.59 -20.10
C LEU A 562 8.61 -28.32 -21.27
N TYR A 563 8.81 -27.84 -22.50
CA TYR A 563 8.21 -28.39 -23.72
C TYR A 563 9.14 -29.35 -24.46
N LEU A 564 10.17 -29.89 -23.78
CA LEU A 564 11.02 -30.98 -24.25
C LEU A 564 11.66 -30.75 -25.63
N GLY A 565 12.00 -29.49 -25.95
CA GLY A 565 12.62 -29.12 -27.24
C GLY A 565 13.99 -29.76 -27.50
N ASN A 566 14.63 -30.32 -26.46
CA ASN A 566 15.86 -31.11 -26.60
C ASN A 566 15.61 -32.52 -27.15
N HIS A 567 14.38 -33.05 -27.02
CA HIS A 567 14.02 -34.40 -27.46
C HIS A 567 13.11 -34.40 -28.69
N PHE A 568 12.31 -33.35 -28.87
CA PHE A 568 11.36 -33.22 -29.97
C PHE A 568 11.62 -31.97 -30.79
N LYS A 569 11.48 -32.07 -32.12
CA LYS A 569 11.52 -30.91 -33.02
C LYS A 569 10.21 -30.15 -32.87
N LEU A 570 10.27 -28.95 -32.30
CA LEU A 570 9.08 -28.13 -32.05
C LEU A 570 8.60 -27.36 -33.31
N GLU A 571 9.41 -27.33 -34.37
CA GLU A 571 9.02 -26.77 -35.66
C GLU A 571 7.95 -27.62 -36.32
N ARG A 572 6.88 -26.98 -36.82
CA ARG A 572 5.75 -27.67 -37.47
C ARG A 572 5.13 -28.79 -36.63
N SER A 573 5.12 -28.62 -35.31
CA SER A 573 4.55 -29.56 -34.37
C SER A 573 3.84 -28.83 -33.23
N THR A 574 3.16 -29.59 -32.38
CA THR A 574 2.54 -29.09 -31.16
C THR A 574 2.95 -29.95 -29.98
N MET A 575 3.41 -29.30 -28.91
CA MET A 575 3.69 -29.94 -27.62
C MET A 575 2.77 -29.36 -26.56
N PHE A 576 1.83 -30.17 -26.08
CA PHE A 576 1.06 -29.88 -24.89
C PHE A 576 1.85 -30.23 -23.63
N ARG A 577 1.64 -29.46 -22.57
CA ARG A 577 2.11 -29.74 -21.23
C ARG A 577 0.95 -29.63 -20.25
N PHE A 578 0.77 -30.69 -19.47
CA PHE A 578 -0.23 -30.78 -18.40
C PHE A 578 0.49 -31.00 -17.07
N PRO A 579 0.85 -29.92 -16.35
CA PRO A 579 1.44 -30.03 -15.01
C PRO A 579 0.47 -30.72 -14.05
N ILE A 580 0.93 -31.73 -13.33
CA ILE A 580 0.10 -32.56 -12.46
C ILE A 580 -0.31 -31.76 -11.24
N ARG A 581 -1.61 -31.75 -10.93
CA ARG A 581 -2.16 -31.02 -9.78
C ARG A 581 -1.62 -31.57 -8.47
N THR A 582 -0.82 -30.77 -7.76
CA THR A 582 -0.30 -31.11 -6.43
C THR A 582 -1.37 -30.99 -5.34
N VAL A 583 -1.04 -31.46 -4.14
CA VAL A 583 -1.90 -31.33 -2.94
C VAL A 583 -2.17 -29.86 -2.61
N GLU A 584 -1.17 -29.00 -2.77
CA GLU A 584 -1.26 -27.56 -2.53
C GLU A 584 -2.18 -26.90 -3.55
N MET A 585 -2.06 -27.26 -4.84
CA MET A 585 -2.93 -26.74 -5.90
C MET A 585 -4.39 -27.16 -5.69
N ALA A 586 -4.63 -28.42 -5.31
CA ALA A 586 -5.98 -28.96 -5.08
C ALA A 586 -6.74 -28.25 -3.96
N LYS A 587 -6.05 -27.81 -2.88
CA LYS A 587 -6.67 -27.06 -1.77
C LYS A 587 -7.29 -25.73 -2.21
N ILE A 588 -6.74 -25.13 -3.28
CA ILE A 588 -7.11 -23.79 -3.75
C ILE A 588 -7.72 -23.81 -5.16
N SER A 589 -7.97 -24.99 -5.73
CA SER A 589 -8.57 -25.15 -7.04
C SER A 589 -10.10 -25.21 -6.93
N GLU A 590 -10.75 -24.25 -7.60
CA GLU A 590 -12.21 -24.27 -7.78
C GLU A 590 -12.69 -25.35 -8.78
N ILE A 591 -11.78 -25.95 -9.56
CA ILE A 591 -12.12 -26.95 -10.58
C ILE A 591 -12.20 -28.34 -9.96
N SER A 592 -11.16 -28.76 -9.24
CA SER A 592 -11.10 -30.08 -8.57
C SER A 592 -10.35 -29.99 -7.24
N SER A 593 -10.98 -30.53 -6.19
CA SER A 593 -10.39 -30.60 -4.85
C SER A 593 -9.53 -31.85 -4.63
N ALA A 594 -9.42 -32.74 -5.63
CA ALA A 594 -8.62 -33.96 -5.55
C ALA A 594 -7.26 -33.74 -6.23
N PRO A 595 -6.13 -34.03 -5.55
CA PRO A 595 -4.82 -34.02 -6.20
C PRO A 595 -4.77 -35.10 -7.28
N ALA A 596 -4.05 -34.81 -8.36
CA ALA A 596 -3.70 -35.82 -9.35
C ALA A 596 -2.44 -36.53 -8.87
N SER A 597 -2.45 -37.86 -8.88
CA SER A 597 -1.28 -38.66 -8.49
C SER A 597 -0.56 -39.16 -9.73
N ASP A 598 0.74 -39.41 -9.62
CA ASP A 598 1.51 -40.09 -10.67
C ASP A 598 0.84 -41.40 -11.08
N ARG A 599 0.23 -42.11 -10.11
CA ARG A 599 -0.55 -43.32 -10.36
C ARG A 599 -1.74 -43.09 -11.30
N MET A 600 -2.41 -41.94 -11.22
CA MET A 600 -3.51 -41.60 -12.15
C MET A 600 -2.97 -41.42 -13.57
N VAL A 601 -1.82 -40.78 -13.74
CA VAL A 601 -1.17 -40.64 -15.05
C VAL A 601 -0.68 -41.98 -15.58
N GLN A 602 -0.09 -42.82 -14.72
CA GLN A 602 0.33 -44.17 -15.11
C GLN A 602 -0.86 -45.05 -15.51
N ASN A 603 -1.96 -45.05 -14.74
CA ASN A 603 -3.19 -45.74 -15.11
C ASN A 603 -3.75 -45.25 -16.46
N PHE A 604 -3.63 -43.95 -16.74
CA PHE A 604 -4.00 -43.37 -18.03
C PHE A 604 -3.09 -43.91 -19.15
N LEU A 605 -1.77 -43.94 -18.96
CA LEU A 605 -0.82 -44.50 -19.93
C LEU A 605 -1.03 -46.01 -20.15
N ASP A 606 -1.30 -46.78 -19.10
CA ASP A 606 -1.58 -48.22 -19.20
C ASP A 606 -2.84 -48.51 -20.04
N LYS A 607 -3.85 -47.64 -19.95
CA LYS A 607 -5.02 -47.70 -20.84
C LYS A 607 -4.65 -47.42 -22.30
N ILE A 608 -3.75 -46.49 -22.57
CA ILE A 608 -3.23 -46.27 -23.93
C ILE A 608 -2.51 -47.50 -24.45
N ARG A 609 -1.71 -48.15 -23.59
CA ARG A 609 -1.02 -49.39 -23.95
C ARG A 609 -2.02 -50.49 -24.33
N THR A 610 -3.10 -50.62 -23.57
CA THR A 610 -4.14 -51.65 -23.77
C THR A 610 -5.03 -51.38 -24.99
N ASP A 611 -5.55 -50.16 -25.13
CA ASP A 611 -6.55 -49.80 -26.15
C ASP A 611 -5.90 -49.21 -27.43
N GLY A 612 -4.61 -48.89 -27.42
CA GLY A 612 -3.95 -48.10 -28.47
C GLY A 612 -4.01 -48.72 -29.87
N ALA A 613 -3.85 -50.04 -29.98
CA ALA A 613 -3.98 -50.76 -31.23
C ALA A 613 -5.40 -50.65 -31.82
N GLU A 614 -6.42 -50.81 -30.98
CA GLU A 614 -7.82 -50.68 -31.38
C GLU A 614 -8.15 -49.25 -31.82
N LEU A 615 -7.70 -48.26 -31.05
CA LEU A 615 -7.93 -46.85 -31.36
C LEU A 615 -7.31 -46.44 -32.70
N LEU A 616 -6.10 -46.94 -33.00
CA LEU A 616 -5.38 -46.61 -34.23
C LEU A 616 -6.10 -47.07 -35.51
N MET A 617 -6.85 -48.18 -35.45
CA MET A 617 -7.64 -48.70 -36.59
C MET A 617 -8.67 -47.70 -37.12
N PHE A 618 -9.23 -46.88 -36.23
CA PHE A 618 -10.36 -46.01 -36.56
C PHE A 618 -9.98 -44.54 -36.74
N LEU A 619 -8.71 -44.16 -36.50
CA LEU A 619 -8.18 -42.81 -36.73
C LEU A 619 -7.72 -42.63 -38.18
N ASN A 620 -8.04 -41.50 -38.81
CA ASN A 620 -7.91 -41.31 -40.27
C ASN A 620 -6.48 -41.08 -40.74
N HIS A 621 -5.71 -40.36 -39.95
CA HIS A 621 -4.38 -39.85 -40.27
C HIS A 621 -3.30 -40.43 -39.36
N MET A 622 -3.65 -40.80 -38.14
CA MET A 622 -2.72 -41.36 -37.16
C MET A 622 -2.12 -42.69 -37.62
N GLU A 623 -0.81 -42.83 -37.50
CA GLU A 623 -0.04 -44.02 -37.86
C GLU A 623 0.75 -44.57 -36.68
N LYS A 624 1.09 -43.74 -35.70
CA LYS A 624 1.92 -44.14 -34.57
C LYS A 624 1.46 -43.50 -33.27
N ILE A 625 1.29 -44.32 -32.25
CA ILE A 625 1.08 -43.88 -30.87
C ILE A 625 2.24 -44.41 -30.03
N SER A 626 2.93 -43.52 -29.31
CA SER A 626 4.04 -43.89 -28.43
C SER A 626 3.80 -43.38 -27.01
N ILE A 627 4.20 -44.20 -26.04
CA ILE A 627 4.25 -43.88 -24.62
C ILE A 627 5.73 -43.81 -24.23
N CYS A 628 6.13 -42.68 -23.67
CA CYS A 628 7.48 -42.43 -23.23
C CYS A 628 7.50 -41.89 -21.79
N GLU A 629 8.66 -41.99 -21.17
CA GLU A 629 8.94 -41.42 -19.87
C GLU A 629 10.31 -40.72 -19.93
N ILE A 630 10.43 -39.58 -19.25
CA ILE A 630 11.73 -38.96 -19.02
C ILE A 630 12.35 -39.55 -17.76
N GLU A 631 13.54 -40.10 -17.88
CA GLU A 631 14.25 -40.65 -16.73
C GLU A 631 14.73 -39.52 -15.81
N ASN A 632 14.32 -39.55 -14.54
CA ASN A 632 14.52 -38.44 -13.60
C ASN A 632 16.00 -38.08 -13.36
N GLY A 633 16.89 -39.07 -13.38
CA GLY A 633 18.32 -38.88 -13.10
C GLY A 633 19.15 -38.41 -14.30
N THR A 634 18.85 -38.92 -15.49
CA THR A 634 19.63 -38.65 -16.72
C THR A 634 18.99 -37.57 -17.59
N GLY A 635 17.67 -37.39 -17.47
CA GLY A 635 16.89 -36.53 -18.36
C GLY A 635 16.65 -37.12 -19.75
N GLU A 636 17.03 -38.38 -19.99
CA GLU A 636 16.87 -39.06 -21.27
C GLU A 636 15.43 -39.52 -21.52
N LEU A 637 15.02 -39.49 -22.79
CA LEU A 637 13.70 -39.96 -23.22
C LEU A 637 13.72 -41.48 -23.41
N LYS A 638 12.93 -42.20 -22.62
CA LYS A 638 12.78 -43.66 -22.71
C LYS A 638 11.41 -44.00 -23.30
N THR A 639 11.39 -44.72 -24.42
CA THR A 639 10.15 -45.28 -24.98
C THR A 639 9.74 -46.53 -24.19
N LEU A 640 8.55 -46.51 -23.60
CA LEU A 640 7.99 -47.62 -22.82
C LEU A 640 7.14 -48.55 -23.69
N TYR A 641 6.39 -47.98 -24.62
CA TYR A 641 5.53 -48.71 -25.54
C TYR A 641 5.33 -47.90 -26.82
N SER A 642 5.22 -48.56 -27.97
CA SER A 642 4.78 -47.92 -29.19
C SER A 642 3.98 -48.90 -30.03
N VAL A 643 2.91 -48.41 -30.65
CA VAL A 643 2.13 -49.14 -31.64
C VAL A 643 2.12 -48.37 -32.95
N THR A 644 2.29 -49.08 -34.06
CA THR A 644 2.36 -48.51 -35.41
C THR A 644 1.39 -49.24 -36.32
N ALA A 645 0.60 -48.49 -37.09
CA ALA A 645 -0.26 -48.99 -38.14
C ALA A 645 0.39 -48.73 -39.50
N LYS A 646 0.60 -49.79 -40.28
CA LYS A 646 1.11 -49.73 -41.64
C LYS A 646 -0.04 -49.99 -42.61
N ILE A 647 -0.15 -49.11 -43.61
CA ILE A 647 -1.10 -49.23 -44.70
C ILE A 647 -0.33 -48.98 -45.99
N THR A 648 -0.62 -49.76 -47.03
CA THR A 648 -0.03 -49.54 -48.36
C THR A 648 -0.47 -48.21 -48.96
N ASP A 649 0.36 -47.59 -49.80
CA ASP A 649 0.02 -46.31 -50.45
C ASP A 649 -1.27 -46.40 -51.29
N GLY A 650 -1.51 -47.56 -51.91
CA GLY A 650 -2.75 -47.82 -52.65
C GLY A 650 -3.99 -47.79 -51.76
N ASP A 651 -3.92 -48.45 -50.60
CA ASP A 651 -5.02 -48.48 -49.64
C ASP A 651 -5.22 -47.14 -48.91
N ARG A 652 -4.12 -46.43 -48.64
CA ARG A 652 -4.16 -45.05 -48.16
C ARG A 652 -4.90 -44.13 -49.13
N LEU A 653 -4.67 -44.28 -50.43
CA LEU A 653 -5.38 -43.52 -51.45
C LEU A 653 -6.88 -43.86 -51.49
N LYS A 654 -7.25 -45.16 -51.41
CA LYS A 654 -8.66 -45.59 -51.30
C LYS A 654 -9.34 -44.95 -50.08
N ARG A 655 -8.67 -44.97 -48.93
CA ARG A 655 -9.15 -44.36 -47.68
C ARG A 655 -9.37 -42.86 -47.83
N LYS A 656 -8.41 -42.15 -48.42
CA LYS A 656 -8.48 -40.71 -48.68
C LYS A 656 -9.62 -40.35 -49.64
N GLN A 657 -9.80 -41.12 -50.73
CA GLN A 657 -10.89 -40.92 -51.70
C GLN A 657 -12.26 -41.15 -51.07
N PHE A 658 -12.41 -42.21 -50.28
CA PHE A 658 -13.62 -42.48 -49.52
C PHE A 658 -13.94 -41.33 -48.55
N HIS A 659 -12.97 -40.91 -47.74
CA HIS A 659 -13.17 -39.80 -46.81
C HIS A 659 -13.53 -38.49 -47.53
N ALA A 660 -12.85 -38.16 -48.64
CA ALA A 660 -13.15 -36.97 -49.44
C ALA A 660 -14.58 -36.99 -50.00
N SER A 661 -15.08 -38.15 -50.42
CA SER A 661 -16.45 -38.30 -50.91
C SER A 661 -17.50 -38.20 -49.80
N VAL A 662 -17.19 -38.73 -48.61
CA VAL A 662 -18.03 -38.55 -47.42
C VAL A 662 -18.12 -37.06 -47.07
N VAL A 663 -16.98 -36.37 -46.98
CA VAL A 663 -16.93 -34.92 -46.70
C VAL A 663 -17.65 -34.10 -47.77
N ASP A 664 -17.44 -34.39 -49.07
CA ASP A 664 -18.17 -33.72 -50.17
C ASP A 664 -19.68 -33.82 -50.00
N SER A 665 -20.15 -35.01 -49.62
CA SER A 665 -21.56 -35.23 -49.36
C SER A 665 -22.01 -34.31 -48.24
N VAL A 666 -21.30 -34.27 -47.09
CA VAL A 666 -21.71 -33.50 -45.89
C VAL A 666 -21.67 -32.00 -46.19
N SER A 667 -20.61 -31.50 -46.81
CA SER A 667 -20.46 -30.10 -47.21
C SER A 667 -21.56 -29.63 -48.16
N LYS A 668 -22.08 -30.52 -49.03
CA LYS A 668 -23.19 -30.22 -49.95
C LYS A 668 -24.58 -30.47 -49.36
N LYS A 669 -24.68 -30.86 -48.07
CA LYS A 669 -25.94 -31.20 -47.39
C LYS A 669 -26.85 -32.13 -48.22
N LYS A 670 -26.28 -33.16 -48.85
CA LYS A 670 -27.05 -34.11 -49.68
C LYS A 670 -28.17 -34.77 -48.86
N GLN A 671 -29.33 -35.01 -49.46
CA GLN A 671 -30.37 -35.80 -48.80
C GLN A 671 -29.91 -37.27 -48.64
N LEU A 672 -30.41 -37.98 -47.63
CA LEU A 672 -30.06 -39.39 -47.35
C LEU A 672 -30.12 -40.30 -48.60
N ALA A 673 -31.15 -40.14 -49.45
CA ALA A 673 -31.32 -40.90 -50.68
C ALA A 673 -30.35 -40.52 -51.82
N GLN A 674 -29.69 -39.38 -51.71
CA GLN A 674 -28.74 -38.84 -52.70
C GLN A 674 -27.27 -39.12 -52.32
N ILE A 675 -27.03 -39.74 -51.16
CA ILE A 675 -25.69 -40.13 -50.74
C ILE A 675 -25.29 -41.38 -51.52
N PRO A 676 -24.18 -41.37 -52.28
CA PRO A 676 -23.73 -42.54 -53.00
C PRO A 676 -23.36 -43.66 -52.02
N VAL A 677 -23.80 -44.88 -52.32
CA VAL A 677 -23.35 -46.07 -51.59
C VAL A 677 -21.91 -46.34 -51.99
N GLN A 678 -20.99 -46.18 -51.05
CA GLN A 678 -19.57 -46.41 -51.26
C GLN A 678 -19.06 -47.37 -50.22
N GLN A 679 -18.21 -48.30 -50.66
CA GLN A 679 -17.57 -49.27 -49.80
C GLN A 679 -16.10 -49.36 -50.19
N ILE A 680 -15.22 -49.30 -49.20
CA ILE A 680 -13.80 -49.58 -49.36
C ILE A 680 -13.39 -50.70 -48.42
N THR A 681 -12.48 -51.54 -48.89
CA THR A 681 -11.80 -52.55 -48.07
C THR A 681 -10.30 -52.33 -48.23
N TYR A 682 -9.58 -52.33 -47.11
CA TYR A 682 -8.14 -52.18 -47.06
C TYR A 682 -7.53 -53.04 -45.95
N ILE A 683 -6.24 -53.29 -46.06
CA ILE A 683 -5.46 -54.04 -45.07
C ILE A 683 -4.65 -53.05 -44.23
N MET A 684 -4.59 -53.29 -42.93
CA MET A 684 -3.78 -52.53 -41.97
C MET A 684 -3.01 -53.50 -41.09
N ASP A 685 -1.69 -53.39 -41.10
CA ASP A 685 -0.82 -54.16 -40.23
C ASP A 685 -0.55 -53.33 -38.98
N ILE A 686 -0.82 -53.89 -37.80
CA ILE A 686 -0.58 -53.24 -36.52
C ILE A 686 0.55 -54.00 -35.83
N GLU A 687 1.64 -53.29 -35.57
CA GLU A 687 2.82 -53.80 -34.88
C GLU A 687 3.05 -52.99 -33.61
N ASP A 688 3.28 -53.67 -32.49
CA ASP A 688 3.69 -53.04 -31.23
C ASP A 688 5.11 -53.41 -30.81
N THR A 689 5.66 -52.67 -29.84
CA THR A 689 7.00 -52.90 -29.28
C THR A 689 7.08 -54.12 -28.36
N ASP A 690 5.95 -54.70 -27.96
CA ASP A 690 5.89 -55.91 -27.15
C ASP A 690 6.00 -57.19 -28.02
N GLY A 691 6.07 -57.01 -29.34
CA GLY A 691 6.25 -58.09 -30.33
C GLY A 691 4.94 -58.62 -30.90
N ASN A 692 3.80 -58.00 -30.59
CA ASN A 692 2.53 -58.35 -31.21
C ASN A 692 2.46 -57.73 -32.61
N SER A 693 2.08 -58.55 -33.59
CA SER A 693 1.84 -58.12 -34.97
C SER A 693 0.52 -58.74 -35.41
N THR A 694 -0.43 -57.90 -35.83
CA THR A 694 -1.76 -58.33 -36.29
C THR A 694 -2.11 -57.67 -37.60
N THR A 695 -2.71 -58.43 -38.51
CA THR A 695 -3.18 -57.94 -39.82
C THR A 695 -4.68 -57.82 -39.82
N TRP A 696 -5.20 -56.63 -40.05
CA TRP A 696 -6.62 -56.32 -40.02
C TRP A 696 -7.15 -56.02 -41.42
N MET A 697 -8.23 -56.69 -41.79
CA MET A 697 -9.04 -56.31 -42.95
C MET A 697 -10.15 -55.37 -42.48
N ILE A 698 -10.09 -54.11 -42.91
CA ILE A 698 -11.03 -53.07 -42.52
C ILE A 698 -11.93 -52.72 -43.71
N CYS A 699 -13.24 -52.80 -43.49
CA CYS A 699 -14.27 -52.44 -44.47
C CYS A 699 -15.05 -51.23 -43.95
N ASN A 700 -14.97 -50.11 -44.68
CA ASN A 700 -15.73 -48.91 -44.40
C ASN A 700 -16.80 -48.70 -45.47
N ARG A 701 -18.01 -48.36 -45.04
CA ARG A 701 -19.16 -48.12 -45.92
C ARG A 701 -19.87 -46.83 -45.54
N SER A 702 -20.33 -46.10 -46.56
CA SER A 702 -21.18 -44.91 -46.44
C SER A 702 -22.42 -45.07 -47.30
N GLY A 703 -23.55 -44.51 -46.82
CA GLY A 703 -24.83 -44.52 -47.54
C GLY A 703 -25.60 -45.84 -47.39
N PHE A 704 -26.88 -45.80 -47.77
CA PHE A 704 -27.80 -46.93 -47.63
C PHE A 704 -28.10 -47.55 -49.00
N SER A 705 -27.94 -48.88 -49.12
CA SER A 705 -28.37 -49.61 -50.34
C SER A 705 -29.87 -49.75 -50.47
N ASP A 706 -30.60 -49.59 -49.37
CA ASP A 706 -32.04 -49.79 -49.29
C ASP A 706 -32.62 -48.80 -48.29
N MET A 707 -33.28 -47.76 -48.79
CA MET A 707 -33.86 -46.70 -47.95
C MET A 707 -35.07 -47.17 -47.16
N GLU A 708 -35.75 -48.24 -47.56
CA GLU A 708 -36.94 -48.75 -46.86
C GLU A 708 -36.57 -49.42 -45.52
N LYS A 709 -35.31 -49.88 -45.40
CA LYS A 709 -34.77 -50.51 -44.19
C LYS A 709 -34.13 -49.53 -43.20
N VAL A 710 -34.07 -48.24 -43.55
CA VAL A 710 -33.49 -47.22 -42.68
C VAL A 710 -34.47 -46.89 -41.56
N SER A 711 -34.00 -46.95 -40.32
CA SER A 711 -34.84 -46.61 -39.17
C SER A 711 -35.41 -45.19 -39.29
N LYS A 712 -36.69 -45.03 -38.93
CA LYS A 712 -37.38 -43.74 -38.89
C LYS A 712 -36.64 -42.72 -38.02
N SER A 713 -35.93 -43.17 -36.99
CA SER A 713 -35.10 -42.32 -36.12
C SER A 713 -33.91 -41.69 -36.83
N VAL A 714 -33.28 -42.40 -37.78
CA VAL A 714 -32.15 -41.87 -38.57
C VAL A 714 -32.64 -40.87 -39.61
N ILE A 715 -33.80 -41.14 -40.22
CA ILE A 715 -34.44 -40.23 -41.18
C ILE A 715 -34.87 -38.93 -40.48
N SER A 716 -35.48 -39.03 -39.29
CA SER A 716 -35.87 -37.85 -38.52
C SER A 716 -34.68 -37.05 -38.02
N ALA A 717 -33.64 -37.71 -37.49
CA ALA A 717 -32.45 -37.05 -36.98
C ALA A 717 -31.64 -36.36 -38.10
N HIS A 718 -31.59 -36.96 -39.31
CA HIS A 718 -31.02 -36.28 -40.48
C HIS A 718 -31.84 -35.05 -40.90
N LYS A 719 -33.18 -35.16 -40.91
CA LYS A 719 -34.08 -34.07 -41.29
C LYS A 719 -34.02 -32.88 -40.31
N ASN A 720 -33.80 -33.17 -39.03
CA ASN A 720 -33.70 -32.18 -37.96
C ASN A 720 -32.29 -31.58 -37.82
N GLU A 721 -31.33 -31.99 -38.67
CA GLU A 721 -29.91 -31.63 -38.55
C GLU A 721 -29.27 -32.09 -37.21
N ASP A 722 -29.86 -33.09 -36.54
CA ASP A 722 -29.35 -33.66 -35.28
C ASP A 722 -28.08 -34.52 -35.51
N ILE A 723 -27.83 -34.96 -36.75
CA ILE A 723 -26.66 -35.76 -37.13
C ILE A 723 -25.73 -34.93 -38.02
N THR A 724 -24.52 -34.66 -37.52
CA THR A 724 -23.49 -33.86 -38.23
C THR A 724 -22.68 -34.65 -39.26
N LEU A 725 -22.63 -35.98 -39.15
CA LEU A 725 -21.93 -36.89 -40.06
C LEU A 725 -22.89 -37.91 -40.67
N PHE A 726 -22.81 -38.12 -41.99
CA PHE A 726 -23.65 -39.09 -42.68
C PHE A 726 -23.50 -40.53 -42.17
N PRO A 727 -24.52 -41.39 -42.37
CA PRO A 727 -24.51 -42.79 -41.95
C PRO A 727 -23.31 -43.52 -42.54
N ARG A 728 -22.34 -43.80 -41.67
CA ARG A 728 -21.09 -44.51 -41.95
C ARG A 728 -20.98 -45.69 -40.99
N GLY A 729 -20.52 -46.82 -41.51
CA GLY A 729 -20.24 -48.03 -40.73
C GLY A 729 -18.86 -48.57 -41.08
N GLY A 730 -18.15 -49.07 -40.09
CA GLY A 730 -16.87 -49.74 -40.25
C GLY A 730 -16.92 -51.11 -39.57
N VAL A 731 -16.35 -52.13 -40.21
CA VAL A 731 -16.11 -53.44 -39.61
C VAL A 731 -14.64 -53.78 -39.82
N ALA A 732 -13.97 -54.22 -38.76
CA ALA A 732 -12.61 -54.71 -38.80
C ALA A 732 -12.60 -56.20 -38.43
N ALA A 733 -11.87 -57.00 -39.20
CA ALA A 733 -11.66 -58.43 -38.92
C ALA A 733 -10.16 -58.70 -38.85
N CYS A 734 -9.70 -59.33 -37.77
CA CYS A 734 -8.33 -59.79 -37.65
C CYS A 734 -8.14 -61.02 -38.55
N THR A 735 -7.14 -60.97 -39.43
CA THR A 735 -6.89 -61.99 -40.48
C THR A 735 -5.61 -62.78 -40.25
N SER A 736 -4.68 -62.29 -39.42
CA SER A 736 -3.50 -63.02 -38.96
C SER A 736 -2.91 -62.36 -37.73
#